data_AF-A0A2M7Y9Z0-F1
#
_entry.id   AF-A0A2M7Y9Z0-F1
#
_cell.length_a   1.000
_cell.length_b   1.000
_cell.length_c   1.000
_cell.angle_alpha   90.00
_cell.angle_beta   90.00
_cell.angle_gamma   90.00
#
_symmetry.space_group_name_H-M   'P 1'
#
loop_
_entity.id
_entity.type
_entity.pdbx_description
1 polymer ?
#
loop_
_entity_poly.entity_id
_entity_poly.type
_entity_poly.pdbx_seq_one_letter_code
_entity_poly.pdbx_strand_id
1 'polypeptide(L)'
;KDDLKALLAYSTVSHLGLVTMLLGFGTPIAAVAAVFHIINHATFKAALFMTAGIVDHEAHTRDVGRLGGLAHLMPITATIATVAGLSMAGVAPLNGFLSKEMMLEEALHTSWGGAGWLVPAMVALATLFSVAYSLRYVFFVFFGQRRYDYPHTPHDPPLGMWFSPGLLAALVVLIGLMPATIAGPLVAVSAGAVIGGPLPYYSLALWHGFTPALVVSLAALALGALTLRRYAALRDRWDATPRPEAKALFDATLAALFAVSRTVTTTLQNGSLRRYLAVLFTVVLAVGLIAHGGAGPDYAPRPMLPVAAGPLALWILLLGASAAVAVMHHNRLFALILTSVAGLVVSVAFAYLSAPDLALTQISVEVVTLILMLLALNLLPKQTPRESSGARIGRDGVLAAVGGLCAGGLTWAILRREGTSISDYYLANSYSGGGGTNVVNVILVDFRGYDTFGEIIVLGIAALAIFALLDGAMHGVSRRRLARWTPDQARSADRHPLMLAVAARLMFPFALTVGLYILLRGHNEPGGGFIAALVVSIALLMQYIASGYAWSAARMRIDYHAMIGWGVVIAGLTGVAAWLAGRPFLTSAFGYVTLPPLDKFELASAMAFDLGVFLTVVGAVMLALANLSRIARLTEAAPDDGPMDVDPSDVRHMPQGV
;
A
#
# COMPACT_ATOMS: atom_id res chain seq x y z
N LYS A 1 -13.35 -38.68 -22.23
CA LYS A 1 -13.33 -38.80 -20.75
C LYS A 1 -13.67 -40.23 -20.41
N ASP A 2 -12.93 -40.86 -19.52
CA ASP A 2 -13.04 -42.31 -19.26
C ASP A 2 -13.69 -42.63 -17.92
N ASP A 3 -13.68 -41.70 -16.96
CA ASP A 3 -14.55 -41.79 -15.79
C ASP A 3 -16.01 -41.52 -16.20
N LEU A 4 -16.89 -42.41 -15.76
CA LEU A 4 -18.33 -42.40 -16.07
C LEU A 4 -19.01 -41.11 -15.61
N LYS A 5 -18.75 -40.65 -14.38
CA LYS A 5 -19.34 -39.43 -13.82
C LYS A 5 -18.80 -38.19 -14.52
N ALA A 6 -17.51 -38.16 -14.88
CA ALA A 6 -16.92 -37.09 -15.68
C ALA A 6 -17.53 -37.03 -17.09
N LEU A 7 -17.73 -38.17 -17.76
CA LEU A 7 -18.43 -38.22 -19.05
C LEU A 7 -19.86 -37.65 -18.93
N LEU A 8 -20.58 -38.01 -17.87
CA LEU A 8 -21.90 -37.47 -17.60
C LEU A 8 -21.87 -35.96 -17.30
N ALA A 9 -20.90 -35.47 -16.53
CA ALA A 9 -20.74 -34.04 -16.24
C ALA A 9 -20.49 -33.22 -17.52
N TYR A 10 -19.56 -33.65 -18.38
CA TYR A 10 -19.31 -32.96 -19.67
C TYR A 10 -20.52 -33.01 -20.61
N SER A 11 -21.29 -34.09 -20.58
CA SER A 11 -22.54 -34.14 -21.35
C SER A 11 -23.64 -33.27 -20.73
N THR A 12 -23.65 -33.02 -19.41
CA THR A 12 -24.49 -31.96 -18.82
C THR A 12 -24.11 -30.60 -19.36
N VAL A 13 -22.81 -30.26 -19.37
CA VAL A 13 -22.32 -28.99 -19.93
C VAL A 13 -22.74 -28.84 -21.40
N SER A 14 -22.64 -29.91 -22.18
CA SER A 14 -23.10 -29.94 -23.58
C SER A 14 -24.60 -29.63 -23.71
N HIS A 15 -25.48 -30.27 -22.93
CA HIS A 15 -26.93 -30.05 -23.02
C HIS A 15 -27.34 -28.67 -22.47
N LEU A 16 -26.71 -28.19 -21.39
CA LEU A 16 -26.91 -26.83 -20.92
C LEU A 16 -26.45 -25.80 -21.97
N GLY A 17 -25.36 -26.07 -22.70
CA GLY A 17 -24.96 -25.26 -23.84
C GLY A 17 -26.03 -25.19 -24.93
N LEU A 18 -26.69 -26.31 -25.24
CA LEU A 18 -27.81 -26.37 -26.20
C LEU A 18 -29.04 -25.59 -25.70
N VAL A 19 -29.39 -25.69 -24.42
CA VAL A 19 -30.49 -24.90 -23.81
C VAL A 19 -30.18 -23.41 -23.88
N THR A 20 -28.99 -22.99 -23.46
CA THR A 20 -28.57 -21.58 -23.51
C THR A 20 -28.55 -21.06 -24.95
N MET A 21 -28.14 -21.89 -25.91
CA MET A 21 -28.19 -21.56 -27.33
C MET A 21 -29.63 -21.36 -27.81
N LEU A 22 -30.55 -22.26 -27.51
CA LEU A 22 -31.97 -22.13 -27.88
C LEU A 22 -32.60 -20.85 -27.31
N LEU A 23 -32.34 -20.56 -26.04
CA LEU A 23 -32.78 -19.30 -25.43
C LEU A 23 -32.12 -18.08 -26.10
N GLY A 24 -30.88 -18.23 -26.56
CA GLY A 24 -30.14 -17.22 -27.31
C GLY A 24 -30.66 -16.97 -28.73
N PHE A 25 -31.42 -17.88 -29.34
CA PHE A 25 -32.07 -17.65 -30.64
C PHE A 25 -33.13 -16.54 -30.57
N GLY A 26 -33.71 -16.30 -29.38
CA GLY A 26 -34.64 -15.21 -29.16
C GLY A 26 -36.01 -15.38 -29.84
N THR A 27 -36.36 -16.57 -30.33
CA THR A 27 -37.68 -16.87 -30.89
C THR A 27 -38.60 -17.52 -29.86
N PRO A 28 -39.92 -17.23 -29.88
CA PRO A 28 -40.87 -17.85 -28.95
C PRO A 28 -40.88 -19.39 -29.01
N ILE A 29 -40.74 -19.96 -30.20
CA ILE A 29 -40.75 -21.42 -30.40
C ILE A 29 -39.43 -22.07 -29.91
N ALA A 30 -38.28 -21.40 -30.03
CA ALA A 30 -37.03 -21.87 -29.43
C ALA A 30 -37.08 -21.86 -27.89
N ALA A 31 -37.79 -20.90 -27.27
CA ALA A 31 -38.05 -20.91 -25.83
C ALA A 31 -38.90 -22.13 -25.41
N VAL A 32 -39.93 -22.48 -26.18
CA VAL A 32 -40.71 -23.71 -25.96
C VAL A 32 -39.81 -24.95 -26.06
N ALA A 33 -38.98 -25.04 -27.10
CA ALA A 33 -38.03 -26.14 -27.30
C ALA A 33 -37.02 -26.24 -26.14
N ALA A 34 -36.51 -25.10 -25.64
CA ALA A 34 -35.57 -25.05 -24.53
C ALA A 34 -36.19 -25.58 -23.23
N VAL A 35 -37.39 -25.11 -22.87
CA VAL A 35 -38.12 -25.57 -21.68
C VAL A 35 -38.41 -27.08 -21.78
N PHE A 36 -38.88 -27.53 -22.94
CA PHE A 36 -39.15 -28.94 -23.14
C PHE A 36 -37.87 -29.80 -23.06
N HIS A 37 -36.75 -29.29 -23.59
CA HIS A 37 -35.46 -29.95 -23.47
C HIS A 37 -34.94 -29.98 -22.03
N ILE A 38 -35.17 -28.95 -21.21
CA ILE A 38 -34.81 -28.97 -19.77
C ILE A 38 -35.54 -30.10 -19.05
N ILE A 39 -36.84 -30.26 -19.27
CA ILE A 39 -37.65 -31.34 -18.66
C ILE A 39 -37.10 -32.71 -19.09
N ASN A 40 -36.87 -32.89 -20.39
CA ASN A 40 -36.33 -34.13 -20.90
C ASN A 40 -34.94 -34.40 -20.33
N HIS A 41 -34.05 -33.41 -20.35
CA HIS A 41 -32.71 -33.50 -19.80
C HIS A 41 -32.72 -33.90 -18.32
N ALA A 42 -33.53 -33.26 -17.50
CA ALA A 42 -33.64 -33.59 -16.08
C ALA A 42 -34.00 -35.07 -15.88
N THR A 43 -34.97 -35.60 -16.63
CA THR A 43 -35.44 -37.00 -16.50
C THR A 43 -34.35 -38.02 -16.88
N PHE A 44 -33.81 -37.97 -18.10
CA PHE A 44 -32.82 -38.95 -18.54
C PHE A 44 -31.48 -38.75 -17.83
N LYS A 45 -31.09 -37.51 -17.50
CA LYS A 45 -29.79 -37.25 -16.89
C LYS A 45 -29.71 -37.71 -15.45
N ALA A 46 -30.76 -37.48 -14.67
CA ALA A 46 -30.85 -37.99 -13.31
C ALA A 46 -30.83 -39.53 -13.30
N ALA A 47 -31.57 -40.18 -14.20
CA ALA A 47 -31.51 -41.64 -14.37
C ALA A 47 -30.08 -42.13 -14.67
N LEU A 48 -29.37 -41.47 -15.60
CA LEU A 48 -27.99 -41.83 -15.98
C LEU A 48 -26.97 -41.65 -14.85
N PHE A 49 -27.09 -40.60 -14.03
CA PHE A 49 -26.22 -40.42 -12.86
C PHE A 49 -26.50 -41.45 -11.77
N MET A 50 -27.76 -41.81 -11.56
CA MET A 50 -28.16 -42.85 -10.61
C MET A 50 -27.68 -44.24 -11.08
N THR A 51 -27.84 -44.59 -12.36
CA THR A 51 -27.29 -45.86 -12.90
C THR A 51 -25.76 -45.87 -12.90
N ALA A 52 -25.11 -44.73 -13.14
CA ALA A 52 -23.67 -44.60 -12.97
C ALA A 52 -23.22 -44.82 -11.51
N GLY A 53 -24.02 -44.36 -10.54
CA GLY A 53 -23.80 -44.62 -9.12
C GLY A 53 -23.99 -46.10 -8.76
N ILE A 54 -24.99 -46.77 -9.34
CA ILE A 54 -25.19 -48.22 -9.20
C ILE A 54 -23.98 -48.98 -9.75
N VAL A 55 -23.48 -48.63 -10.94
CA VAL A 55 -22.30 -49.29 -11.52
C VAL A 55 -21.04 -49.05 -10.67
N ASP A 56 -20.86 -47.83 -10.14
CA ASP A 56 -19.76 -47.51 -9.19
C ASP A 56 -19.83 -48.38 -7.93
N HIS A 57 -21.02 -48.55 -7.37
CA HIS A 57 -21.26 -49.37 -6.17
C HIS A 57 -21.05 -50.87 -6.42
N GLU A 58 -21.57 -51.40 -7.53
CA GLU A 58 -21.58 -52.85 -7.77
C GLU A 58 -20.30 -53.37 -8.45
N ALA A 59 -19.62 -52.54 -9.25
CA ALA A 59 -18.37 -52.91 -9.91
C ALA A 59 -17.12 -52.32 -9.23
N HIS A 60 -17.27 -51.39 -8.27
CA HIS A 60 -16.16 -50.67 -7.60
C HIS A 60 -15.17 -50.01 -8.58
N THR A 61 -15.64 -49.65 -9.77
CA THR A 61 -14.89 -48.90 -10.76
C THR A 61 -15.82 -48.07 -11.62
N ARG A 62 -15.36 -46.88 -12.00
CA ARG A 62 -16.06 -45.97 -12.92
C ARG A 62 -15.33 -45.78 -14.23
N ASP A 63 -14.22 -46.47 -14.42
CA ASP A 63 -13.44 -46.37 -15.64
C ASP A 63 -14.12 -47.16 -16.76
N VAL A 64 -14.65 -46.47 -17.76
CA VAL A 64 -15.25 -47.05 -18.97
C VAL A 64 -14.27 -47.99 -19.69
N GLY A 65 -12.96 -47.74 -19.59
CA GLY A 65 -11.92 -48.61 -20.12
C GLY A 65 -11.79 -49.95 -19.39
N ARG A 66 -12.38 -50.10 -18.21
CA ARG A 66 -12.44 -51.33 -17.39
C ARG A 66 -13.85 -51.93 -17.29
N LEU A 67 -14.85 -51.29 -17.88
CA LEU A 67 -16.24 -51.77 -17.94
C LEU A 67 -16.52 -52.44 -19.30
N GLY A 68 -17.61 -53.21 -19.38
CA GLY A 68 -18.05 -53.87 -20.62
C GLY A 68 -18.92 -55.10 -20.38
N GLY A 69 -19.95 -55.34 -21.18
CA GLY A 69 -20.82 -56.52 -21.06
C GLY A 69 -21.64 -56.63 -19.77
N LEU A 70 -21.86 -55.53 -19.04
CA LEU A 70 -22.65 -55.53 -17.80
C LEU A 70 -24.12 -55.93 -17.98
N ALA A 71 -24.68 -55.90 -19.19
CA ALA A 71 -26.07 -56.30 -19.45
C ALA A 71 -26.35 -57.77 -19.07
N HIS A 72 -25.34 -58.63 -19.07
CA HIS A 72 -25.47 -60.02 -18.62
C HIS A 72 -25.45 -60.18 -17.08
N LEU A 73 -24.91 -59.18 -16.38
CA LEU A 73 -24.71 -59.20 -14.92
C LEU A 73 -25.77 -58.39 -14.19
N MET A 74 -26.19 -57.28 -14.79
CA MET A 74 -27.10 -56.29 -14.22
C MET A 74 -28.18 -55.90 -15.26
N PRO A 75 -29.01 -56.85 -15.74
CA PRO A 75 -29.98 -56.61 -16.81
C PRO A 75 -30.96 -55.47 -16.51
N ILE A 76 -31.40 -55.28 -15.26
CA ILE A 76 -32.33 -54.21 -14.88
C ILE A 76 -31.63 -52.85 -15.02
N THR A 77 -30.46 -52.70 -14.41
CA THR A 77 -29.66 -51.47 -14.47
C THR A 77 -29.27 -51.15 -15.91
N ALA A 78 -28.88 -52.16 -16.69
CA ALA A 78 -28.55 -52.01 -18.10
C ALA A 78 -29.76 -51.55 -18.94
N THR A 79 -30.96 -52.05 -18.66
CA THR A 79 -32.19 -51.63 -19.35
C THR A 79 -32.48 -50.16 -19.07
N ILE A 80 -32.47 -49.75 -17.81
CA ILE A 80 -32.70 -48.35 -17.41
C ILE A 80 -31.65 -47.42 -18.04
N ALA A 81 -30.37 -47.79 -17.94
CA ALA A 81 -29.28 -47.00 -18.49
C ALA A 81 -29.32 -46.91 -20.02
N THR A 82 -29.77 -47.97 -20.69
CA THR A 82 -29.95 -48.02 -22.15
C THR A 82 -31.11 -47.11 -22.58
N VAL A 83 -32.27 -47.19 -21.91
CA VAL A 83 -33.42 -46.31 -22.20
C VAL A 83 -33.03 -44.84 -22.00
N ALA A 84 -32.42 -44.50 -20.86
CA ALA A 84 -31.99 -43.14 -20.58
C ALA A 84 -30.87 -42.68 -21.52
N GLY A 85 -29.93 -43.56 -21.87
CA GLY A 85 -28.82 -43.27 -22.78
C GLY A 85 -29.24 -43.09 -24.24
N LEU A 86 -30.20 -43.89 -24.71
CA LEU A 86 -30.78 -43.73 -26.04
C LEU A 86 -31.67 -42.49 -26.12
N SER A 87 -32.34 -42.12 -25.03
CA SER A 87 -33.02 -40.82 -24.94
C SER A 87 -32.01 -39.68 -25.03
N MET A 88 -30.92 -39.72 -24.26
CA MET A 88 -29.83 -38.75 -24.37
C MET A 88 -29.21 -38.71 -25.77
N ALA A 89 -29.16 -39.84 -26.49
CA ALA A 89 -28.74 -39.88 -27.89
C ALA A 89 -29.77 -39.24 -28.83
N GLY A 90 -31.06 -39.25 -28.49
CA GLY A 90 -32.14 -38.73 -29.32
C GLY A 90 -32.74 -39.79 -30.25
N VAL A 91 -32.93 -41.02 -29.76
CA VAL A 91 -33.50 -42.12 -30.54
C VAL A 91 -35.02 -42.19 -30.36
N ALA A 92 -35.78 -42.25 -31.46
CA ALA A 92 -37.22 -42.45 -31.42
C ALA A 92 -37.56 -43.86 -30.87
N PRO A 93 -38.62 -44.02 -30.04
CA PRO A 93 -39.67 -43.07 -29.68
C PRO A 93 -39.46 -42.34 -28.33
N LEU A 94 -38.21 -42.14 -27.88
CA LEU A 94 -37.92 -41.60 -26.53
C LEU A 94 -38.01 -40.07 -26.47
N ASN A 95 -38.23 -39.50 -25.28
CA ASN A 95 -38.43 -38.05 -25.12
C ASN A 95 -37.28 -37.17 -25.64
N GLY A 96 -36.04 -37.64 -25.56
CA GLY A 96 -34.89 -36.89 -26.06
C GLY A 96 -34.88 -36.70 -27.59
N PHE A 97 -35.51 -37.61 -28.36
CA PHE A 97 -35.68 -37.44 -29.81
C PHE A 97 -36.50 -36.18 -30.12
N LEU A 98 -37.67 -36.06 -29.48
CA LEU A 98 -38.60 -34.93 -29.67
C LEU A 98 -37.92 -33.59 -29.44
N SER A 99 -37.23 -33.43 -28.30
CA SER A 99 -36.59 -32.15 -27.97
C SER A 99 -35.40 -31.83 -28.87
N LYS A 100 -34.67 -32.83 -29.37
CA LYS A 100 -33.56 -32.60 -30.31
C LYS A 100 -34.04 -32.28 -31.71
N GLU A 101 -35.13 -32.90 -32.16
CA GLU A 101 -35.74 -32.59 -33.45
C GLU A 101 -36.25 -31.15 -33.47
N MET A 102 -36.97 -30.72 -32.42
CA MET A 102 -37.36 -29.31 -32.27
C MET A 102 -36.16 -28.36 -32.27
N MET A 103 -35.08 -28.73 -31.58
CA MET A 103 -33.86 -27.93 -31.55
C MET A 103 -33.18 -27.83 -32.93
N LEU A 104 -33.13 -28.93 -33.68
CA LEU A 104 -32.57 -28.97 -35.03
C LEU A 104 -33.42 -28.15 -36.01
N GLU A 105 -34.75 -28.23 -35.89
CA GLU A 105 -35.67 -27.43 -36.68
C GLU A 105 -35.46 -25.93 -36.42
N GLU A 106 -35.41 -25.50 -35.16
CA GLU A 106 -35.15 -24.09 -34.82
C GLU A 106 -33.77 -23.61 -35.28
N ALA A 107 -32.77 -24.48 -35.26
CA ALA A 107 -31.44 -24.17 -35.76
C ALA A 107 -31.46 -23.89 -37.28
N LEU A 108 -32.30 -24.60 -38.05
CA LEU A 108 -32.45 -24.41 -39.51
C LEU A 108 -33.03 -23.04 -39.88
N HIS A 109 -33.87 -22.48 -39.03
CA HIS A 109 -34.47 -21.16 -39.22
C HIS A 109 -33.62 -20.01 -38.67
N THR A 110 -32.53 -20.32 -37.96
CA THR A 110 -31.67 -19.33 -37.32
C THR A 110 -30.42 -19.05 -38.15
N SER A 111 -30.16 -17.77 -38.45
CA SER A 111 -28.93 -17.33 -39.14
C SER A 111 -28.05 -16.47 -38.23
N TRP A 112 -26.73 -16.59 -38.38
CA TRP A 112 -25.77 -15.74 -37.65
C TRP A 112 -24.86 -15.01 -38.64
N GLY A 113 -24.84 -13.68 -38.58
CA GLY A 113 -23.93 -12.85 -39.39
C GLY A 113 -24.16 -12.96 -40.89
N GLY A 114 -25.39 -13.26 -41.32
CA GLY A 114 -25.75 -13.50 -42.72
C GLY A 114 -25.43 -14.92 -43.22
N ALA A 115 -24.76 -15.76 -42.43
CA ALA A 115 -24.47 -17.15 -42.77
C ALA A 115 -25.57 -18.09 -42.25
N GLY A 116 -26.57 -18.38 -43.10
CA GLY A 116 -27.70 -19.26 -42.75
C GLY A 116 -27.33 -20.73 -42.47
N TRP A 117 -26.15 -21.19 -42.88
CA TRP A 117 -25.72 -22.58 -42.68
C TRP A 117 -24.93 -22.81 -41.39
N LEU A 118 -24.38 -21.74 -40.79
CA LEU A 118 -23.40 -21.85 -39.70
C LEU A 118 -24.03 -22.44 -38.43
N VAL A 119 -25.17 -21.88 -37.99
CA VAL A 119 -25.90 -22.37 -36.81
C VAL A 119 -26.37 -23.81 -37.00
N PRO A 120 -27.05 -24.19 -38.10
CA PRO A 120 -27.39 -25.58 -38.39
C PRO A 120 -26.19 -26.53 -38.35
N ALA A 121 -25.06 -26.14 -38.95
CA ALA A 121 -23.86 -26.97 -38.99
C ALA A 121 -23.27 -27.19 -37.58
N MET A 122 -23.20 -26.15 -36.75
CA MET A 122 -22.73 -26.28 -35.36
C MET A 122 -23.65 -27.17 -34.53
N VAL A 123 -24.97 -27.02 -34.67
CA VAL A 123 -25.96 -27.84 -33.93
C VAL A 123 -25.94 -29.28 -34.42
N ALA A 124 -25.80 -29.52 -35.72
CA ALA A 124 -25.63 -30.86 -36.29
C ALA A 124 -24.36 -31.52 -35.74
N LEU A 125 -23.24 -30.79 -35.66
CA LEU A 125 -21.98 -31.29 -35.09
C LEU A 125 -22.12 -31.57 -33.58
N ALA A 126 -22.75 -30.68 -32.82
CA ALA A 126 -23.02 -30.88 -31.40
C ALA A 126 -23.93 -32.11 -31.16
N THR A 127 -24.94 -32.28 -32.02
CA THR A 127 -25.85 -33.43 -31.98
C THR A 127 -25.10 -34.72 -32.30
N LEU A 128 -24.23 -34.73 -33.32
CA LEU A 128 -23.36 -35.86 -33.65
C LEU A 128 -22.50 -36.28 -32.45
N PHE A 129 -21.80 -35.35 -31.82
CA PHE A 129 -21.00 -35.67 -30.63
C PHE A 129 -21.86 -36.13 -29.46
N SER A 130 -23.06 -35.55 -29.31
CA SER A 130 -24.05 -35.99 -28.33
C SER A 130 -24.47 -37.42 -28.51
N VAL A 131 -24.77 -37.83 -29.74
CA VAL A 131 -25.00 -39.24 -30.08
C VAL A 131 -23.77 -40.07 -29.75
N ALA A 132 -22.58 -39.66 -30.23
CA ALA A 132 -21.36 -40.45 -30.10
C ALA A 132 -21.02 -40.79 -28.65
N TYR A 133 -21.05 -39.82 -27.72
CA TYR A 133 -20.78 -40.11 -26.31
C TYR A 133 -21.92 -40.89 -25.64
N SER A 134 -23.16 -40.72 -26.08
CA SER A 134 -24.33 -41.44 -25.52
C SER A 134 -24.29 -42.92 -25.91
N LEU A 135 -24.03 -43.20 -27.19
CA LEU A 135 -23.82 -44.56 -27.67
C LEU A 135 -22.58 -45.19 -27.04
N ARG A 136 -21.49 -44.42 -26.85
CA ARG A 136 -20.31 -44.91 -26.12
C ARG A 136 -20.68 -45.32 -24.69
N TYR A 137 -21.43 -44.49 -23.96
CA TYR A 137 -21.89 -44.84 -22.62
C TYR A 137 -22.69 -46.15 -22.62
N VAL A 138 -23.67 -46.29 -23.51
CA VAL A 138 -24.51 -47.50 -23.58
C VAL A 138 -23.68 -48.73 -23.97
N PHE A 139 -22.98 -48.67 -25.10
CA PHE A 139 -22.35 -49.84 -25.70
C PHE A 139 -21.04 -50.26 -25.03
N PHE A 140 -20.22 -49.33 -24.53
CA PHE A 140 -18.93 -49.70 -23.91
C PHE A 140 -19.09 -50.11 -22.45
N VAL A 141 -20.14 -49.67 -21.77
CA VAL A 141 -20.38 -50.02 -20.36
C VAL A 141 -21.23 -51.29 -20.25
N PHE A 142 -22.36 -51.35 -20.96
CA PHE A 142 -23.35 -52.41 -20.79
C PHE A 142 -23.28 -53.51 -21.83
N PHE A 143 -22.88 -53.20 -23.06
CA PHE A 143 -22.76 -54.18 -24.14
C PHE A 143 -21.29 -54.49 -24.46
N GLY A 144 -21.05 -55.33 -25.47
CA GLY A 144 -19.70 -55.75 -25.86
C GLY A 144 -19.18 -56.97 -25.10
N GLN A 145 -17.86 -57.16 -25.10
CA GLN A 145 -17.25 -58.30 -24.43
C GLN A 145 -17.37 -58.18 -22.91
N ARG A 146 -17.94 -59.21 -22.29
CA ARG A 146 -17.98 -59.35 -20.83
C ARG A 146 -16.56 -59.42 -20.29
N ARG A 147 -16.28 -58.60 -19.29
CA ARG A 147 -15.02 -58.67 -18.55
C ARG A 147 -15.16 -59.51 -17.30
N TYR A 148 -14.03 -59.96 -16.78
CA TYR A 148 -13.98 -60.83 -15.58
C TYR A 148 -13.06 -60.26 -14.50
N ASP A 149 -12.45 -59.09 -14.73
CA ASP A 149 -11.46 -58.42 -13.87
C ASP A 149 -12.05 -57.26 -13.05
N TYR A 150 -13.36 -57.29 -12.76
CA TYR A 150 -13.99 -56.29 -11.91
C TYR A 150 -13.51 -56.43 -10.45
N PRO A 151 -13.24 -55.32 -9.75
CA PRO A 151 -12.89 -55.38 -8.32
C PRO A 151 -13.97 -55.99 -7.41
N HIS A 152 -15.25 -55.90 -7.80
CA HIS A 152 -16.38 -56.56 -7.16
C HIS A 152 -17.26 -57.21 -8.22
N THR A 153 -17.92 -58.33 -7.89
CA THR A 153 -18.81 -59.05 -8.82
C THR A 153 -20.11 -58.27 -9.01
N PRO A 154 -20.34 -57.62 -10.18
CA PRO A 154 -21.51 -56.77 -10.36
C PRO A 154 -22.79 -57.60 -10.41
N HIS A 155 -23.83 -57.17 -9.71
CA HIS A 155 -25.18 -57.72 -9.79
C HIS A 155 -26.21 -56.60 -9.70
N ASP A 156 -27.44 -56.83 -10.18
CA ASP A 156 -28.49 -55.81 -9.99
C ASP A 156 -28.73 -55.56 -8.49
N PRO A 157 -28.80 -54.28 -8.07
CA PRO A 157 -28.98 -53.95 -6.67
C PRO A 157 -30.42 -54.22 -6.21
N PRO A 158 -30.71 -54.15 -4.89
CA PRO A 158 -32.09 -54.26 -4.40
C PRO A 158 -33.00 -53.13 -4.92
N LEU A 159 -34.32 -53.36 -4.85
CA LEU A 159 -35.34 -52.46 -5.39
C LEU A 159 -35.18 -51.00 -4.95
N GLY A 160 -34.82 -50.76 -3.69
CA GLY A 160 -34.63 -49.41 -3.17
C GLY A 160 -33.61 -48.57 -3.95
N MET A 161 -32.62 -49.20 -4.59
CA MET A 161 -31.57 -48.50 -5.32
C MET A 161 -31.93 -48.29 -6.81
N TRP A 162 -32.53 -49.28 -7.49
CA TRP A 162 -32.87 -49.15 -8.91
C TRP A 162 -34.27 -48.55 -9.17
N PHE A 163 -35.16 -48.51 -8.17
CA PHE A 163 -36.52 -47.99 -8.36
C PHE A 163 -36.55 -46.52 -8.80
N SER A 164 -35.75 -45.66 -8.17
CA SER A 164 -35.67 -44.24 -8.53
C SER A 164 -35.23 -44.01 -9.98
N PRO A 165 -34.08 -44.55 -10.45
CA PRO A 165 -33.72 -44.43 -11.86
C PRO A 165 -34.73 -45.14 -12.78
N GLY A 166 -35.37 -46.23 -12.33
CA GLY A 166 -36.42 -46.93 -13.07
C GLY A 166 -37.66 -46.06 -13.31
N LEU A 167 -38.12 -45.32 -12.30
CA LEU A 167 -39.22 -44.37 -12.41
C LEU A 167 -38.90 -43.26 -13.42
N LEU A 168 -37.67 -42.73 -13.38
CA LEU A 168 -37.23 -41.71 -14.32
C LEU A 168 -37.13 -42.24 -15.75
N ALA A 169 -36.65 -43.48 -15.93
CA ALA A 169 -36.64 -44.14 -17.24
C ALA A 169 -38.07 -44.42 -17.75
N ALA A 170 -39.01 -44.74 -16.87
CA ALA A 170 -40.43 -44.85 -17.24
C ALA A 170 -40.98 -43.50 -17.71
N LEU A 171 -40.65 -42.39 -17.02
CA LEU A 171 -41.03 -41.04 -17.47
C LEU A 171 -40.40 -40.69 -18.82
N VAL A 172 -39.15 -41.09 -19.08
CA VAL A 172 -38.49 -40.92 -20.38
C VAL A 172 -39.29 -41.57 -21.52
N VAL A 173 -39.83 -42.77 -21.29
CA VAL A 173 -40.67 -43.48 -22.26
C VAL A 173 -42.07 -42.86 -22.35
N LEU A 174 -42.71 -42.56 -21.23
CA LEU A 174 -44.06 -41.97 -21.18
C LEU A 174 -44.11 -40.59 -21.85
N ILE A 175 -43.13 -39.72 -21.57
CA ILE A 175 -43.01 -38.43 -22.24
C ILE A 175 -42.69 -38.63 -23.72
N GLY A 176 -41.90 -39.64 -24.08
CA GLY A 176 -41.63 -39.97 -25.48
C GLY A 176 -42.89 -40.33 -26.26
N LEU A 177 -43.70 -41.25 -25.72
CA LEU A 177 -44.90 -41.79 -26.37
C LEU A 177 -46.10 -40.84 -26.32
N MET A 178 -46.28 -40.10 -25.22
CA MET A 178 -47.45 -39.24 -24.98
C MET A 178 -47.06 -37.82 -24.51
N PRO A 179 -46.20 -37.09 -25.27
CA PRO A 179 -45.58 -35.85 -24.81
C PRO A 179 -46.59 -34.73 -24.52
N ALA A 180 -47.63 -34.60 -25.34
CA ALA A 180 -48.67 -33.58 -25.15
C ALA A 180 -49.45 -33.76 -23.83
N THR A 181 -49.64 -35.00 -23.38
CA THR A 181 -50.40 -35.29 -22.15
C THR A 181 -49.55 -35.15 -20.88
N ILE A 182 -48.30 -35.62 -20.93
CA ILE A 182 -47.43 -35.67 -19.76
C ILE A 182 -46.67 -34.36 -19.56
N ALA A 183 -46.03 -33.85 -20.61
CA ALA A 183 -45.17 -32.66 -20.54
C ALA A 183 -45.89 -31.38 -20.99
N GLY A 184 -46.91 -31.49 -21.86
CA GLY A 184 -47.60 -30.34 -22.46
C GLY A 184 -48.08 -29.27 -21.47
N PRO A 185 -48.83 -29.60 -20.40
CA PRO A 185 -49.29 -28.61 -19.43
C PRO A 185 -48.14 -27.87 -18.74
N LEU A 186 -47.07 -28.59 -18.38
CA LEU A 186 -45.91 -28.01 -17.71
C LEU A 186 -45.09 -27.12 -18.67
N VAL A 187 -44.94 -27.55 -19.93
CA VAL A 187 -44.29 -26.77 -20.99
C VAL A 187 -45.09 -25.50 -21.28
N ALA A 188 -46.42 -25.57 -21.38
CA ALA A 188 -47.26 -24.41 -21.65
C ALA A 188 -47.10 -23.33 -20.57
N VAL A 189 -47.19 -23.71 -19.29
CA VAL A 189 -47.04 -22.77 -18.17
C VAL A 189 -45.63 -22.18 -18.15
N SER A 190 -44.61 -23.03 -18.25
CA SER A 190 -43.22 -22.61 -18.11
C SER A 190 -42.73 -21.78 -19.31
N ALA A 191 -43.04 -22.21 -20.54
CA ALA A 191 -42.69 -21.46 -21.74
C ALA A 191 -43.48 -20.15 -21.85
N GLY A 192 -44.76 -20.14 -21.42
CA GLY A 192 -45.55 -18.91 -21.38
C GLY A 192 -44.95 -17.87 -20.44
N ALA A 193 -44.45 -18.30 -19.28
CA ALA A 193 -43.73 -17.44 -18.35
C ALA A 193 -42.39 -16.92 -18.91
N VAL A 194 -41.64 -17.77 -19.63
CA VAL A 194 -40.36 -17.37 -20.27
C VAL A 194 -40.59 -16.38 -21.41
N ILE A 195 -41.64 -16.57 -22.22
CA ILE A 195 -41.95 -15.72 -23.38
C ILE A 195 -42.61 -14.41 -22.94
N GLY A 196 -43.39 -14.41 -21.86
CA GLY A 196 -44.11 -13.23 -21.38
C GLY A 196 -45.29 -12.80 -22.27
N GLY A 197 -45.83 -13.73 -23.08
CA GLY A 197 -46.87 -13.45 -24.08
C GLY A 197 -47.63 -14.71 -24.51
N PRO A 198 -48.51 -14.61 -25.52
CA PRO A 198 -49.25 -15.77 -26.02
C PRO A 198 -48.30 -16.82 -26.58
N LEU A 199 -48.56 -18.09 -26.27
CA LEU A 199 -47.77 -19.20 -26.79
C LEU A 199 -47.92 -19.30 -28.32
N PRO A 200 -46.81 -19.46 -29.07
CA PRO A 200 -46.90 -19.78 -30.50
C PRO A 200 -47.58 -21.14 -30.69
N TYR A 201 -48.10 -21.41 -31.89
CA TYR A 201 -48.56 -22.76 -32.20
C TYR A 201 -47.35 -23.72 -32.18
N TYR A 202 -47.43 -24.75 -31.35
CA TYR A 202 -46.44 -25.83 -31.30
C TYR A 202 -47.18 -27.17 -31.18
N SER A 203 -46.60 -28.23 -31.76
CA SER A 203 -47.11 -29.59 -31.60
C SER A 203 -46.04 -30.48 -30.98
N LEU A 204 -46.37 -31.04 -29.83
CA LEU A 204 -45.59 -32.11 -29.21
C LEU A 204 -46.10 -33.43 -29.78
N ALA A 205 -45.62 -33.78 -30.97
CA ALA A 205 -45.95 -35.04 -31.66
C ALA A 205 -44.70 -35.89 -31.84
N LEU A 206 -44.85 -37.20 -31.87
CA LEU A 206 -43.74 -38.14 -32.11
C LEU A 206 -43.28 -38.14 -33.57
N TRP A 207 -44.15 -37.69 -34.46
CA TRP A 207 -43.92 -37.71 -35.90
C TRP A 207 -44.46 -36.42 -36.52
N HIS A 208 -43.54 -35.59 -37.03
CA HIS A 208 -43.85 -34.36 -37.75
C HIS A 208 -43.75 -34.49 -39.28
N GLY A 209 -43.50 -35.71 -39.79
CA GLY A 209 -43.28 -35.99 -41.21
C GLY A 209 -41.80 -36.05 -41.60
N PHE A 210 -41.51 -36.11 -42.90
CA PHE A 210 -40.13 -36.09 -43.42
C PHE A 210 -39.58 -34.65 -43.41
N THR A 211 -39.00 -34.23 -42.30
CA THR A 211 -38.39 -32.90 -42.12
C THR A 211 -36.88 -32.93 -42.39
N PRO A 212 -36.24 -31.81 -42.76
CA PRO A 212 -34.78 -31.72 -42.82
C PRO A 212 -34.12 -31.99 -41.45
N ALA A 213 -34.77 -31.60 -40.35
CA ALA A 213 -34.34 -31.92 -38.98
C ALA A 213 -34.25 -33.44 -38.75
N LEU A 214 -35.22 -34.21 -39.24
CA LEU A 214 -35.21 -35.68 -39.17
C LEU A 214 -34.02 -36.27 -39.95
N VAL A 215 -33.72 -35.74 -41.15
CA VAL A 215 -32.56 -36.20 -41.96
C VAL A 215 -31.25 -35.95 -41.21
N VAL A 216 -31.10 -34.77 -40.59
CA VAL A 216 -29.91 -34.43 -39.80
C VAL A 216 -29.80 -35.32 -38.55
N SER A 217 -30.93 -35.63 -37.90
CA SER A 217 -30.98 -36.54 -36.74
C SER A 217 -30.56 -37.97 -37.12
N LEU A 218 -31.09 -38.51 -38.23
CA LEU A 218 -30.70 -39.82 -38.76
C LEU A 218 -29.23 -39.86 -39.19
N ALA A 219 -28.74 -38.80 -39.83
CA ALA A 219 -27.34 -38.66 -40.19
C ALA A 219 -26.44 -38.61 -38.94
N ALA A 220 -26.82 -37.88 -37.90
CA ALA A 220 -26.10 -37.81 -36.63
C ALA A 220 -26.08 -39.17 -35.92
N LEU A 221 -27.17 -39.95 -35.98
CA LEU A 221 -27.21 -41.33 -35.48
C LEU A 221 -26.26 -42.26 -36.24
N ALA A 222 -26.31 -42.25 -37.57
CA ALA A 222 -25.45 -43.08 -38.42
C ALA A 222 -23.97 -42.71 -38.27
N LEU A 223 -23.64 -41.42 -38.30
CA LEU A 223 -22.28 -40.92 -38.10
C LEU A 223 -21.81 -41.16 -36.66
N GLY A 224 -22.68 -41.03 -35.66
CA GLY A 224 -22.37 -41.35 -34.27
C GLY A 224 -22.00 -42.83 -34.09
N ALA A 225 -22.78 -43.75 -34.68
CA ALA A 225 -22.46 -45.17 -34.70
C ALA A 225 -21.12 -45.45 -35.44
N LEU A 226 -20.87 -44.75 -36.55
CA LEU A 226 -19.60 -44.84 -37.28
C LEU A 226 -18.40 -44.36 -36.44
N THR A 227 -18.56 -43.26 -35.69
CA THR A 227 -17.52 -42.76 -34.77
C THR A 227 -17.23 -43.77 -33.67
N LEU A 228 -18.24 -44.47 -33.16
CA LEU A 228 -18.06 -45.53 -32.17
C LEU A 228 -17.27 -46.71 -32.74
N ARG A 229 -17.57 -47.14 -33.98
CA ARG A 229 -16.82 -48.19 -34.68
C ARG A 229 -15.34 -47.82 -34.90
N ARG A 230 -15.05 -46.54 -35.13
CA ARG A 230 -13.68 -46.02 -35.31
C ARG A 230 -13.09 -45.40 -34.03
N TYR A 231 -13.69 -45.65 -32.88
CA TYR A 231 -13.35 -44.94 -31.64
C TYR A 231 -11.88 -45.10 -31.25
N ALA A 232 -11.31 -46.30 -31.36
CA ALA A 232 -9.90 -46.54 -31.04
C ALA A 232 -8.95 -45.65 -31.87
N ALA A 233 -9.10 -45.66 -33.20
CA ALA A 233 -8.28 -44.85 -34.10
C ALA A 233 -8.49 -43.33 -33.91
N LEU A 234 -9.71 -42.90 -33.60
CA LEU A 234 -10.01 -41.48 -33.31
C LEU A 234 -9.42 -41.06 -31.97
N ARG A 235 -9.44 -41.94 -30.97
CA ARG A 235 -8.88 -41.70 -29.64
C ARG A 235 -7.38 -41.48 -29.71
N ASP A 236 -6.63 -42.34 -30.40
CA ASP A 236 -5.18 -42.22 -30.49
C ASP A 236 -4.75 -40.88 -31.11
N ARG A 237 -5.45 -40.45 -32.18
CA ARG A 237 -5.22 -39.14 -32.80
C ARG A 237 -5.60 -38.00 -31.88
N TRP A 238 -6.72 -38.13 -31.16
CA TRP A 238 -7.13 -37.14 -30.19
C TRP A 238 -6.11 -37.03 -29.06
N ASP A 239 -5.55 -38.14 -28.55
CA ASP A 239 -4.55 -38.19 -27.47
C ASP A 239 -3.18 -37.67 -27.91
N ALA A 240 -2.84 -37.78 -29.21
CA ALA A 240 -1.60 -37.25 -29.78
C ALA A 240 -1.61 -35.73 -30.04
N THR A 241 -2.76 -35.06 -29.94
CA THR A 241 -2.86 -33.61 -30.21
C THR A 241 -2.88 -32.79 -28.91
N PRO A 242 -2.22 -31.61 -28.87
CA PRO A 242 -2.27 -30.74 -27.71
C PRO A 242 -3.69 -30.20 -27.50
N ARG A 243 -4.14 -30.19 -26.24
CA ARG A 243 -5.53 -29.89 -25.87
C ARG A 243 -5.61 -28.65 -24.98
N PRO A 244 -6.55 -27.73 -25.22
CA PRO A 244 -6.86 -26.68 -24.27
C PRO A 244 -7.63 -27.26 -23.08
N GLU A 245 -6.92 -27.55 -21.98
CA GLU A 245 -7.56 -27.97 -20.75
C GLU A 245 -7.99 -26.75 -19.92
N ALA A 246 -9.30 -26.59 -19.71
CA ALA A 246 -9.86 -25.44 -19.00
C ALA A 246 -9.21 -25.20 -17.62
N LYS A 247 -8.87 -26.27 -16.88
CA LYS A 247 -8.16 -26.18 -15.60
C LYS A 247 -6.76 -25.58 -15.78
N ALA A 248 -5.99 -26.04 -16.78
CA ALA A 248 -4.66 -25.51 -17.04
C ALA A 248 -4.69 -24.03 -17.45
N LEU A 249 -5.68 -23.63 -18.26
CA LEU A 249 -5.89 -22.22 -18.60
C LEU A 249 -6.22 -21.39 -17.35
N PHE A 250 -7.10 -21.89 -16.48
CA PHE A 250 -7.46 -21.23 -15.22
C PHE A 250 -6.28 -21.09 -14.25
N ASP A 251 -5.48 -22.14 -14.09
CA ASP A 251 -4.28 -22.10 -13.24
C ASP A 251 -3.25 -21.11 -13.80
N ALA A 252 -3.09 -21.05 -15.13
CA ALA A 252 -2.19 -20.11 -15.80
C ALA A 252 -2.64 -18.65 -15.63
N THR A 253 -3.94 -18.35 -15.71
CA THR A 253 -4.45 -16.98 -15.50
C THR A 253 -4.27 -16.53 -14.06
N LEU A 254 -4.51 -17.41 -13.08
CA LEU A 254 -4.22 -17.12 -11.67
C LEU A 254 -2.72 -16.91 -11.41
N ALA A 255 -1.87 -17.75 -12.00
CA ALA A 255 -0.42 -17.60 -11.87
C ALA A 255 0.06 -16.25 -12.44
N ALA A 256 -0.46 -15.84 -13.59
CA ALA A 256 -0.17 -14.53 -14.18
C ALA A 256 -0.61 -13.38 -13.26
N LEU A 257 -1.82 -13.47 -12.69
CA LEU A 257 -2.33 -12.48 -11.74
C LEU A 257 -1.42 -12.34 -10.51
N PHE A 258 -1.00 -13.47 -9.92
CA PHE A 258 -0.09 -13.45 -8.77
C PHE A 258 1.31 -12.94 -9.14
N ALA A 259 1.82 -13.26 -10.32
CA ALA A 259 3.10 -12.75 -10.80
C ALA A 259 3.07 -11.22 -10.97
N VAL A 260 2.00 -10.67 -11.55
CA VAL A 260 1.79 -9.23 -11.68
C VAL A 260 1.69 -8.57 -10.30
N SER A 261 0.85 -9.12 -9.41
CA SER A 261 0.69 -8.61 -8.05
C SER A 261 2.03 -8.57 -7.30
N ARG A 262 2.78 -9.68 -7.31
CA ARG A 262 4.11 -9.75 -6.70
C ARG A 262 5.06 -8.72 -7.30
N THR A 263 5.05 -8.55 -8.62
CA THR A 263 5.91 -7.58 -9.30
C THR A 263 5.59 -6.16 -8.84
N VAL A 264 4.31 -5.78 -8.79
CA VAL A 264 3.87 -4.46 -8.30
C VAL A 264 4.26 -4.26 -6.85
N THR A 265 4.02 -5.23 -5.97
CA THR A 265 4.33 -5.10 -4.54
C THR A 265 5.83 -5.02 -4.29
N THR A 266 6.64 -5.92 -4.87
CA THR A 266 8.09 -5.94 -4.65
C THR A 266 8.81 -4.77 -5.31
N THR A 267 8.24 -4.21 -6.38
CA THR A 267 8.75 -2.95 -6.94
C THR A 267 8.39 -1.78 -6.01
N LEU A 268 7.14 -1.58 -5.66
CA LEU A 268 6.76 -0.41 -4.85
C LEU A 268 7.25 -0.50 -3.39
N GLN A 269 7.09 -1.64 -2.74
CA GLN A 269 7.37 -1.87 -1.32
C GLN A 269 8.68 -2.64 -1.09
N ASN A 270 9.80 -2.08 -1.54
CA ASN A 270 11.12 -2.70 -1.38
C ASN A 270 11.89 -2.25 -0.12
N GLY A 271 11.26 -1.50 0.79
CA GLY A 271 11.88 -0.99 2.01
C GLY A 271 12.85 0.18 1.82
N SER A 272 13.03 0.68 0.59
CA SER A 272 13.94 1.79 0.31
C SER A 272 13.27 3.15 0.50
N LEU A 273 13.65 3.88 1.55
CA LEU A 273 13.19 5.26 1.80
C LEU A 273 13.40 6.16 0.57
N ARG A 274 14.54 6.02 -0.12
CA ARG A 274 14.84 6.78 -1.34
C ARG A 274 13.81 6.53 -2.45
N ARG A 275 13.34 5.29 -2.62
CA ARG A 275 12.32 4.97 -3.62
C ARG A 275 10.98 5.59 -3.24
N TYR A 276 10.60 5.51 -1.96
CA TYR A 276 9.39 6.16 -1.46
C TYR A 276 9.43 7.68 -1.66
N LEU A 277 10.57 8.32 -1.36
CA LEU A 277 10.76 9.75 -1.62
C LEU A 277 10.70 10.07 -3.11
N ALA A 278 11.34 9.29 -3.98
CA ALA A 278 11.28 9.52 -5.43
C ALA A 278 9.84 9.44 -5.96
N VAL A 279 9.04 8.46 -5.49
CA VAL A 279 7.62 8.36 -5.83
C VAL A 279 6.84 9.56 -5.30
N LEU A 280 7.04 9.94 -4.03
CA LEU A 280 6.40 11.10 -3.42
C LEU A 280 6.68 12.38 -4.21
N PHE A 281 7.95 12.69 -4.50
CA PHE A 281 8.33 13.88 -5.28
C PHE A 281 7.75 13.83 -6.69
N THR A 282 7.75 12.66 -7.35
CA THR A 282 7.16 12.51 -8.69
C THR A 282 5.66 12.78 -8.67
N VAL A 283 4.94 12.27 -7.67
CA VAL A 283 3.49 12.46 -7.52
C VAL A 283 3.16 13.92 -7.18
N VAL A 284 3.85 14.51 -6.20
CA VAL A 284 3.67 15.93 -5.83
C VAL A 284 3.93 16.83 -7.03
N LEU A 285 4.98 16.56 -7.80
CA LEU A 285 5.30 17.30 -9.00
C LEU A 285 4.23 17.13 -10.08
N ALA A 286 3.79 15.90 -10.35
CA ALA A 286 2.76 15.62 -11.34
C ALA A 286 1.44 16.32 -11.00
N VAL A 287 1.01 16.22 -9.73
CA VAL A 287 -0.20 16.90 -9.24
C VAL A 287 -0.04 18.41 -9.32
N GLY A 288 1.10 18.95 -8.91
CA GLY A 288 1.38 20.39 -8.99
C GLY A 288 1.36 20.92 -10.42
N LEU A 289 1.93 20.19 -11.37
CA LEU A 289 1.92 20.55 -12.80
C LEU A 289 0.51 20.48 -13.40
N ILE A 290 -0.28 19.45 -13.06
CA ILE A 290 -1.68 19.33 -13.48
C ILE A 290 -2.51 20.50 -12.93
N ALA A 291 -2.35 20.80 -11.63
CA ALA A 291 -3.05 21.91 -10.98
C ALA A 291 -2.67 23.26 -11.59
N HIS A 292 -1.39 23.47 -11.91
CA HIS A 292 -0.93 24.68 -12.58
C HIS A 292 -1.49 24.81 -14.00
N GLY A 293 -1.50 23.72 -14.78
CA GLY A 293 -2.06 23.71 -16.14
C GLY A 293 -3.56 23.98 -16.21
N GLY A 294 -4.30 23.73 -15.12
CA GLY A 294 -5.73 24.03 -15.01
C GLY A 294 -6.06 25.41 -14.43
N ALA A 295 -5.10 26.13 -13.87
CA ALA A 295 -5.29 27.45 -13.28
C ALA A 295 -4.99 28.55 -14.33
N GLY A 296 -6.00 29.35 -14.69
CA GLY A 296 -5.82 30.51 -15.57
C GLY A 296 -4.88 31.57 -14.98
N PRO A 297 -4.30 32.47 -15.79
CA PRO A 297 -3.32 33.48 -15.38
C PRO A 297 -3.92 34.68 -14.60
N ASP A 298 -5.00 34.48 -13.86
CA ASP A 298 -5.81 35.56 -13.26
C ASP A 298 -5.30 35.98 -11.88
N TYR A 299 -4.09 36.51 -11.80
CA TYR A 299 -3.70 37.34 -10.67
C TYR A 299 -3.07 38.64 -11.13
N ALA A 300 -3.52 39.76 -10.52
CA ALA A 300 -2.89 41.07 -10.71
C ALA A 300 -1.47 41.02 -10.13
N PRO A 301 -0.42 41.17 -10.95
CA PRO A 301 0.94 41.00 -10.46
C PRO A 301 1.47 42.28 -9.79
N ARG A 302 1.76 42.21 -8.50
CA ARG A 302 2.49 43.25 -7.74
C ARG A 302 3.84 43.53 -8.40
N PRO A 303 4.28 44.80 -8.57
CA PRO A 303 5.56 45.13 -9.20
C PRO A 303 6.75 44.50 -8.45
N MET A 304 7.78 44.11 -9.21
CA MET A 304 9.01 43.57 -8.62
C MET A 304 9.80 44.69 -7.93
N LEU A 305 10.37 44.37 -6.77
CA LEU A 305 11.36 45.23 -6.13
C LEU A 305 12.66 45.23 -6.95
N PRO A 306 13.39 46.36 -7.00
CA PRO A 306 14.69 46.41 -7.65
C PRO A 306 15.68 45.44 -6.98
N VAL A 307 16.47 44.75 -7.80
CA VAL A 307 17.48 43.80 -7.29
C VAL A 307 18.69 44.59 -6.78
N ALA A 308 18.80 44.69 -5.46
CA ALA A 308 19.97 45.29 -4.82
C ALA A 308 21.18 44.34 -4.88
N ALA A 309 22.39 44.92 -4.96
CA ALA A 309 23.64 44.16 -5.08
C ALA A 309 23.90 43.24 -3.87
N GLY A 310 23.55 43.69 -2.65
CA GLY A 310 23.73 42.89 -1.43
C GLY A 310 22.92 41.59 -1.41
N PRO A 311 21.59 41.64 -1.55
CA PRO A 311 20.74 40.44 -1.67
C PRO A 311 21.13 39.53 -2.83
N LEU A 312 21.54 40.11 -3.98
CA LEU A 312 22.03 39.32 -5.11
C LEU A 312 23.30 38.54 -4.74
N ALA A 313 24.26 39.17 -4.04
CA ALA A 313 25.46 38.50 -3.57
C ALA A 313 25.15 37.38 -2.57
N LEU A 314 24.25 37.62 -1.61
CA LEU A 314 23.79 36.60 -0.66
C LEU A 314 23.11 35.42 -1.39
N TRP A 315 22.28 35.69 -2.39
CA TRP A 315 21.62 34.67 -3.19
C TRP A 315 22.62 33.82 -4.00
N ILE A 316 23.61 34.44 -4.64
CA ILE A 316 24.69 33.74 -5.34
C ILE A 316 25.49 32.86 -4.35
N LEU A 317 25.78 33.38 -3.16
CA LEU A 317 26.52 32.62 -2.15
C LEU A 317 25.71 31.43 -1.62
N LEU A 318 24.40 31.60 -1.42
CA LEU A 318 23.49 30.50 -1.05
C LEU A 318 23.42 29.41 -2.13
N LEU A 319 23.32 29.81 -3.41
CA LEU A 319 23.38 28.88 -4.54
C LEU A 319 24.70 28.13 -4.58
N GLY A 320 25.82 28.83 -4.42
CA GLY A 320 27.15 28.25 -4.39
C GLY A 320 27.32 27.25 -3.24
N ALA A 321 26.90 27.62 -2.02
CA ALA A 321 26.92 26.74 -0.86
C ALA A 321 26.06 25.49 -1.08
N SER A 322 24.84 25.65 -1.60
CA SER A 322 23.93 24.52 -1.87
C SER A 322 24.49 23.56 -2.94
N ALA A 323 25.05 24.10 -4.02
CA ALA A 323 25.70 23.31 -5.06
C ALA A 323 26.95 22.58 -4.52
N ALA A 324 27.75 23.26 -3.70
CA ALA A 324 28.91 22.66 -3.05
C ALA A 324 28.50 21.51 -2.11
N VAL A 325 27.41 21.65 -1.34
CA VAL A 325 26.89 20.55 -0.50
C VAL A 325 26.52 19.35 -1.38
N ALA A 326 25.80 19.56 -2.48
CA ALA A 326 25.38 18.49 -3.37
C ALA A 326 26.57 17.72 -3.98
N VAL A 327 27.61 18.45 -4.40
CA VAL A 327 28.83 17.86 -5.00
C VAL A 327 29.70 17.17 -3.94
N MET A 328 29.83 17.77 -2.76
CA MET A 328 30.78 17.34 -1.72
C MET A 328 30.14 16.51 -0.59
N HIS A 329 28.88 16.09 -0.75
CA HIS A 329 28.12 15.32 0.24
C HIS A 329 28.83 14.03 0.72
N HIS A 330 29.74 13.48 -0.09
CA HIS A 330 30.53 12.30 0.28
C HIS A 330 31.44 12.56 1.48
N ASN A 331 31.95 13.79 1.67
CA ASN A 331 32.71 14.17 2.85
C ASN A 331 31.77 14.83 3.86
N ARG A 332 31.36 14.04 4.87
CA ARG A 332 30.32 14.47 5.82
C ARG A 332 30.70 15.71 6.62
N LEU A 333 31.99 15.85 6.99
CA LEU A 333 32.47 17.02 7.72
C LEU A 333 32.36 18.28 6.85
N PHE A 334 32.80 18.20 5.60
CA PHE A 334 32.72 19.35 4.68
C PHE A 334 31.27 19.70 4.35
N ALA A 335 30.43 18.69 4.11
CA ALA A 335 29.00 18.88 3.89
C ALA A 335 28.31 19.58 5.06
N LEU A 336 28.68 19.21 6.30
CA LEU A 336 28.19 19.89 7.50
C LEU A 336 28.60 21.37 7.52
N ILE A 337 29.91 21.65 7.34
CA ILE A 337 30.44 23.02 7.34
C ILE A 337 29.73 23.88 6.28
N LEU A 338 29.58 23.36 5.06
CA LEU A 338 28.89 24.06 3.98
C LEU A 338 27.40 24.27 4.27
N THR A 339 26.74 23.34 4.96
CA THR A 339 25.34 23.51 5.39
C THR A 339 25.24 24.67 6.38
N SER A 340 26.20 24.83 7.28
CA SER A 340 26.25 25.97 8.21
C SER A 340 26.58 27.28 7.54
N VAL A 341 27.38 27.29 6.46
CA VAL A 341 27.52 28.48 5.61
C VAL A 341 26.17 28.88 5.02
N ALA A 342 25.37 27.94 4.52
CA ALA A 342 24.02 28.24 4.05
C ALA A 342 23.11 28.78 5.17
N GLY A 343 23.17 28.20 6.37
CA GLY A 343 22.45 28.69 7.56
C GLY A 343 22.82 30.12 7.94
N LEU A 344 24.11 30.48 7.90
CA LEU A 344 24.58 31.83 8.17
C LEU A 344 24.07 32.83 7.13
N VAL A 345 24.07 32.46 5.84
CA VAL A 345 23.51 33.30 4.77
C VAL A 345 22.03 33.55 4.98
N VAL A 346 21.27 32.51 5.36
CA VAL A 346 19.85 32.63 5.69
C VAL A 346 19.65 33.58 6.87
N SER A 347 20.49 33.51 7.91
CA SER A 347 20.43 34.47 9.02
C SER A 347 20.69 35.91 8.59
N VAL A 348 21.67 36.15 7.71
CA VAL A 348 21.94 37.50 7.18
C VAL A 348 20.76 37.97 6.32
N ALA A 349 20.13 37.07 5.56
CA ALA A 349 18.92 37.38 4.81
C ALA A 349 17.75 37.76 5.72
N PHE A 350 17.54 37.07 6.85
CA PHE A 350 16.54 37.46 7.84
C PHE A 350 16.82 38.84 8.45
N ALA A 351 18.07 39.13 8.80
CA ALA A 351 18.45 40.45 9.31
C ALA A 351 18.20 41.54 8.25
N TYR A 352 18.53 41.29 6.98
CA TYR A 352 18.26 42.20 5.87
C TYR A 352 16.76 42.45 5.67
N LEU A 353 15.94 41.42 5.85
CA LEU A 353 14.47 41.51 5.79
C LEU A 353 13.84 42.04 7.10
N SER A 354 14.64 42.65 7.98
CA SER A 354 14.19 43.23 9.26
C SER A 354 13.51 42.21 10.19
N ALA A 355 13.97 40.95 10.17
CA ALA A 355 13.53 39.88 11.05
C ALA A 355 14.65 39.47 12.05
N PRO A 356 14.99 40.32 13.04
CA PRO A 356 16.11 40.09 13.95
C PRO A 356 15.91 38.87 14.86
N ASP A 357 14.69 38.59 15.33
CA ASP A 357 14.39 37.41 16.14
C ASP A 357 14.65 36.11 15.36
N LEU A 358 14.26 36.06 14.09
CA LEU A 358 14.53 34.93 13.19
C LEU A 358 16.04 34.77 12.91
N ALA A 359 16.77 35.87 12.78
CA ALA A 359 18.21 35.82 12.60
C ALA A 359 18.92 35.25 13.85
N LEU A 360 18.57 35.73 15.05
CA LEU A 360 19.17 35.27 16.31
C LEU A 360 18.84 33.80 16.61
N THR A 361 17.58 33.40 16.38
CA THR A 361 17.18 31.98 16.49
C THR A 361 17.94 31.12 15.48
N GLN A 362 18.01 31.51 14.21
CA GLN A 362 18.69 30.74 13.17
C GLN A 362 20.17 30.50 13.49
N ILE A 363 20.91 31.55 13.89
CA ILE A 363 22.33 31.40 14.28
C ILE A 363 22.47 30.45 15.47
N SER A 364 21.63 30.62 16.48
CA SER A 364 21.72 29.83 17.71
C SER A 364 21.38 28.36 17.45
N VAL A 365 20.33 28.09 16.68
CA VAL A 365 19.96 26.73 16.25
C VAL A 365 21.08 26.12 15.43
N GLU A 366 21.66 26.84 14.48
CA GLU A 366 22.75 26.36 13.64
C GLU A 366 23.98 25.93 14.47
N VAL A 367 24.36 26.73 15.46
CA VAL A 367 25.47 26.38 16.36
C VAL A 367 25.15 25.11 17.16
N VAL A 368 23.96 25.00 17.72
CA VAL A 368 23.54 23.81 18.50
C VAL A 368 23.50 22.57 17.60
N THR A 369 22.87 22.65 16.44
CA THR A 369 22.74 21.50 15.52
C THR A 369 24.09 21.08 14.96
N LEU A 370 24.97 22.02 14.61
CA LEU A 370 26.33 21.72 14.17
C LEU A 370 27.11 20.99 15.27
N ILE A 371 27.05 21.44 16.52
CA ILE A 371 27.73 20.77 17.64
C ILE A 371 27.19 19.34 17.83
N LEU A 372 25.87 19.17 17.88
CA LEU A 372 25.25 17.85 18.07
C LEU A 372 25.56 16.91 16.89
N MET A 373 25.54 17.43 15.66
CA MET A 373 25.84 16.66 14.47
C MET A 373 27.33 16.32 14.37
N LEU A 374 28.25 17.20 14.77
CA LEU A 374 29.68 16.89 14.86
C LEU A 374 29.94 15.74 15.85
N LEU A 375 29.26 15.77 17.00
CA LEU A 375 29.34 14.70 17.99
C LEU A 375 28.82 13.37 17.43
N ALA A 376 27.68 13.40 16.72
CA ALA A 376 27.14 12.22 16.04
C ALA A 376 28.06 11.72 14.92
N LEU A 377 28.64 12.62 14.12
CA LEU A 377 29.62 12.30 13.07
C LEU A 377 30.89 11.67 13.63
N ASN A 378 31.22 11.88 14.91
CA ASN A 378 32.33 11.17 15.55
C ASN A 378 32.13 9.65 15.56
N LEU A 379 30.87 9.19 15.57
CA LEU A 379 30.49 7.79 15.64
C LEU A 379 30.15 7.17 14.27
N LEU A 380 30.24 7.96 13.20
CA LEU A 380 29.86 7.55 11.84
C LEU A 380 31.07 7.63 10.89
N PRO A 381 31.11 6.80 9.83
CA PRO A 381 32.13 6.90 8.79
C PRO A 381 32.16 8.30 8.19
N LYS A 382 33.34 8.92 8.13
CA LYS A 382 33.51 10.30 7.64
C LYS A 382 33.21 10.44 6.15
N GLN A 383 33.39 9.36 5.40
CA GLN A 383 33.13 9.28 3.97
C GLN A 383 31.97 8.33 3.67
N THR A 384 31.12 8.72 2.72
CA THR A 384 30.01 7.88 2.25
C THR A 384 30.42 7.12 0.99
N PRO A 385 30.20 5.79 0.89
CA PRO A 385 30.56 5.01 -0.30
C PRO A 385 29.77 5.45 -1.54
N ARG A 386 30.37 5.24 -2.73
CA ARG A 386 29.76 5.54 -4.03
C ARG A 386 28.96 4.34 -4.54
N GLU A 387 27.70 4.26 -4.15
CA GLU A 387 26.80 3.14 -4.50
C GLU A 387 25.81 3.44 -5.63
N SER A 388 25.71 4.70 -6.07
CA SER A 388 24.71 5.14 -7.05
C SER A 388 25.25 5.12 -8.48
N SER A 389 24.46 4.56 -9.41
CA SER A 389 24.77 4.61 -10.84
C SER A 389 24.54 6.00 -11.43
N GLY A 390 25.26 6.35 -12.51
CA GLY A 390 25.15 7.65 -13.18
C GLY A 390 23.72 7.98 -13.64
N ALA A 391 23.02 7.00 -14.24
CA ALA A 391 21.61 7.18 -14.64
C ALA A 391 20.68 7.52 -13.45
N ARG A 392 20.97 6.97 -12.28
CA ARG A 392 20.21 7.23 -11.06
C ARG A 392 20.46 8.63 -10.53
N ILE A 393 21.72 9.07 -10.55
CA ILE A 393 22.10 10.43 -10.18
C ILE A 393 21.45 11.43 -11.16
N GLY A 394 21.48 11.14 -12.46
CA GLY A 394 20.80 11.95 -13.47
C GLY A 394 19.30 12.10 -13.22
N ARG A 395 18.59 10.98 -12.98
CA ARG A 395 17.16 11.00 -12.63
C ARG A 395 16.89 11.86 -11.39
N ASP A 396 17.63 11.63 -10.31
CA ASP A 396 17.40 12.35 -9.05
C ASP A 396 17.75 13.84 -9.20
N GLY A 397 18.76 14.17 -10.01
CA GLY A 397 19.08 15.55 -10.39
C GLY A 397 17.97 16.23 -11.18
N VAL A 398 17.35 15.53 -12.15
CA VAL A 398 16.19 16.05 -12.89
C VAL A 398 15.00 16.28 -11.95
N LEU A 399 14.69 15.31 -11.07
CA LEU A 399 13.61 15.46 -10.09
C LEU A 399 13.84 16.65 -9.15
N ALA A 400 15.08 16.82 -8.66
CA ALA A 400 15.45 17.94 -7.80
C ALA A 400 15.38 19.29 -8.53
N ALA A 401 15.86 19.36 -9.77
CA ALA A 401 15.84 20.59 -10.57
C ALA A 401 14.41 21.00 -10.91
N VAL A 402 13.58 20.08 -11.41
CA VAL A 402 12.18 20.38 -11.75
C VAL A 402 11.39 20.71 -10.49
N GLY A 403 11.55 19.94 -9.42
CA GLY A 403 10.90 20.23 -8.13
C GLY A 403 11.30 21.60 -7.57
N GLY A 404 12.58 21.95 -7.62
CA GLY A 404 13.10 23.24 -7.18
C GLY A 404 12.57 24.41 -8.04
N LEU A 405 12.53 24.25 -9.36
CA LEU A 405 11.95 25.25 -10.27
C LEU A 405 10.44 25.43 -10.02
N CYS A 406 9.69 24.35 -9.79
CA CYS A 406 8.27 24.43 -9.45
C CYS A 406 8.03 25.10 -8.10
N ALA A 407 8.79 24.75 -7.06
CA ALA A 407 8.69 25.40 -5.75
C ALA A 407 9.07 26.89 -5.81
N GLY A 408 10.13 27.23 -6.55
CA GLY A 408 10.56 28.60 -6.80
C GLY A 408 9.52 29.39 -7.59
N GLY A 409 8.96 28.80 -8.65
CA GLY A 409 7.89 29.39 -9.46
C GLY A 409 6.61 29.62 -8.67
N LEU A 410 6.21 28.68 -7.81
CA LEU A 410 5.07 28.84 -6.90
C LEU A 410 5.32 29.97 -5.89
N THR A 411 6.50 30.00 -5.28
CA THR A 411 6.88 31.07 -4.35
C THR A 411 6.87 32.43 -5.05
N TRP A 412 7.41 32.49 -6.26
CA TRP A 412 7.40 33.70 -7.09
C TRP A 412 5.97 34.14 -7.42
N ALA A 413 5.07 33.23 -7.78
CA ALA A 413 3.67 33.52 -8.05
C ALA A 413 2.93 34.05 -6.80
N ILE A 414 3.17 33.46 -5.62
CA ILE A 414 2.59 33.91 -4.34
C ILE A 414 3.08 35.32 -4.00
N LEU A 415 4.38 35.59 -4.10
CA LEU A 415 4.97 36.90 -3.79
C LEU A 415 4.54 38.00 -4.76
N ARG A 416 4.19 37.63 -5.99
CA ARG A 416 3.67 38.54 -7.02
C ARG A 416 2.17 38.78 -6.90
N ARG A 417 1.44 38.09 -6.02
CA ARG A 417 -0.02 38.25 -5.89
C ARG A 417 -0.36 39.41 -4.94
N GLU A 418 -1.31 40.24 -5.33
CA GLU A 418 -1.98 41.16 -4.40
C GLU A 418 -2.96 40.37 -3.52
N GLY A 419 -2.87 40.55 -2.20
CA GLY A 419 -3.70 39.83 -1.23
C GLY A 419 -3.94 40.66 0.03
N THR A 420 -4.95 40.28 0.79
CA THR A 420 -5.24 40.88 2.10
C THR A 420 -4.32 40.30 3.17
N SER A 421 -3.74 41.16 4.00
CA SER A 421 -2.89 40.78 5.13
C SER A 421 -3.57 41.14 6.44
N ILE A 422 -3.29 40.37 7.49
CA ILE A 422 -3.68 40.68 8.87
C ILE A 422 -2.56 41.38 9.66
N SER A 423 -1.46 41.74 9.00
CA SER A 423 -0.30 42.41 9.61
C SER A 423 -0.68 43.72 10.32
N ASP A 424 -1.58 44.50 9.72
CA ASP A 424 -1.97 45.82 10.25
C ASP A 424 -2.66 45.69 11.61
N TYR A 425 -3.43 44.62 11.80
CA TYR A 425 -4.02 44.29 13.09
C TYR A 425 -2.96 44.05 14.16
N TYR A 426 -1.94 43.24 13.87
CA TYR A 426 -0.87 42.96 14.84
C TYR A 426 -0.02 44.19 15.15
N LEU A 427 0.32 44.99 14.13
CA LEU A 427 1.06 46.24 14.35
C LEU A 427 0.28 47.22 15.24
N ALA A 428 -1.04 47.32 15.03
CA ALA A 428 -1.89 48.22 15.82
C ALA A 428 -2.17 47.73 17.24
N ASN A 429 -2.19 46.41 17.48
CA ASN A 429 -2.66 45.82 18.74
C ASN A 429 -1.58 45.15 19.60
N SER A 430 -0.33 45.05 19.15
CA SER A 430 0.71 44.35 19.95
C SER A 430 0.96 44.99 21.30
N TYR A 431 1.06 46.32 21.36
CA TYR A 431 1.25 47.03 22.61
C TYR A 431 -0.03 47.12 23.44
N SER A 432 -1.15 47.54 22.83
CA SER A 432 -2.41 47.74 23.56
C SER A 432 -3.09 46.45 24.01
N GLY A 433 -2.95 45.37 23.23
CA GLY A 433 -3.52 44.06 23.52
C GLY A 433 -2.57 43.15 24.30
N GLY A 434 -1.31 43.06 23.85
CA GLY A 434 -0.33 42.10 24.39
C GLY A 434 0.71 42.67 25.35
N GLY A 435 0.82 44.00 25.48
CA GLY A 435 1.77 44.70 26.37
C GLY A 435 3.11 45.06 25.73
N GLY A 436 3.54 44.35 24.70
CA GLY A 436 4.92 44.45 24.20
C GLY A 436 5.09 45.27 22.91
N THR A 437 6.27 45.87 22.75
CA THR A 437 6.68 46.52 21.50
C THR A 437 7.33 45.55 20.50
N ASN A 438 7.78 44.38 20.95
CA ASN A 438 8.25 43.32 20.04
C ASN A 438 7.05 42.55 19.48
N VAL A 439 6.56 42.98 18.31
CA VAL A 439 5.41 42.38 17.62
C VAL A 439 5.60 40.88 17.38
N VAL A 440 6.81 40.42 17.04
CA VAL A 440 7.06 38.99 16.78
C VAL A 440 6.90 38.19 18.06
N ASN A 441 7.56 38.61 19.15
CA ASN A 441 7.45 37.90 20.42
C ASN A 441 6.00 37.92 20.92
N VAL A 442 5.32 39.08 20.91
CA VAL A 442 3.91 39.19 21.32
C VAL A 442 2.99 38.27 20.51
N ILE A 443 3.21 38.11 19.20
CA ILE A 443 2.47 37.12 18.41
C ILE A 443 2.72 35.70 18.93
N LEU A 444 3.97 35.35 19.20
CA LEU A 444 4.35 33.99 19.62
C LEU A 444 3.88 33.64 21.03
N VAL A 445 3.86 34.58 21.97
CA VAL A 445 3.53 34.30 23.38
C VAL A 445 2.10 34.66 23.78
N ASP A 446 1.43 35.54 23.01
CA ASP A 446 0.07 36.02 23.30
C ASP A 446 -0.91 35.65 22.19
N PHE A 447 -0.96 36.42 21.08
CA PHE A 447 -1.97 36.24 20.02
C PHE A 447 -2.04 34.81 19.46
N ARG A 448 -0.87 34.18 19.31
CA ARG A 448 -0.71 32.80 18.84
C ARG A 448 0.13 31.97 19.83
N GLY A 449 -0.01 32.26 21.12
CA GLY A 449 0.62 31.52 22.23
C GLY A 449 0.43 30.00 22.17
N TYR A 450 -0.70 29.56 21.63
CA TYR A 450 -1.02 28.15 21.47
C TYR A 450 -0.06 27.41 20.53
N ASP A 451 0.41 28.08 19.47
CA ASP A 451 1.37 27.48 18.53
C ASP A 451 2.71 27.23 19.22
N THR A 452 3.23 28.24 19.94
CA THR A 452 4.48 28.11 20.70
C THR A 452 4.36 27.08 21.83
N PHE A 453 3.20 26.96 22.48
CA PHE A 453 2.94 25.90 23.44
C PHE A 453 3.03 24.51 22.79
N GLY A 454 2.47 24.35 21.59
CA GLY A 454 2.59 23.13 20.79
C GLY A 454 4.04 22.84 20.38
N GLU A 455 4.78 23.86 19.94
CA GLU A 455 6.19 23.73 19.51
C GLU A 455 7.09 23.22 20.65
N ILE A 456 6.96 23.76 21.86
CA ILE A 456 7.79 23.29 23.00
C ILE A 456 7.43 21.86 23.41
N ILE A 457 6.16 21.46 23.29
CA ILE A 457 5.74 20.07 23.52
C ILE A 457 6.38 19.16 22.47
N VAL A 458 6.34 19.54 21.18
CA VAL A 458 6.98 18.79 20.09
C VAL A 458 8.49 18.66 20.32
N LEU A 459 9.15 19.75 20.77
CA LEU A 459 10.57 19.72 21.11
C LEU A 459 10.87 18.79 22.29
N GLY A 460 10.05 18.83 23.33
CA GLY A 460 10.13 17.91 24.47
C GLY A 460 9.96 16.45 24.05
N ILE A 461 8.95 16.16 23.22
CA ILE A 461 8.71 14.83 22.63
C ILE A 461 9.92 14.39 21.81
N ALA A 462 10.48 15.25 20.98
CA ALA A 462 11.66 14.94 20.18
C ALA A 462 12.87 14.57 21.06
N ALA A 463 13.12 15.32 22.14
CA ALA A 463 14.19 15.02 23.07
C ALA A 463 13.99 13.69 23.82
N LEU A 464 12.76 13.40 24.25
CA LEU A 464 12.40 12.13 24.88
C LEU A 464 12.49 10.96 23.89
N ALA A 465 12.14 11.17 22.62
CA ALA A 465 12.29 10.18 21.56
C ALA A 465 13.77 9.89 21.26
N ILE A 466 14.62 10.93 21.21
CA ILE A 466 16.08 10.77 21.10
C ILE A 466 16.59 9.93 22.28
N PHE A 467 16.18 10.25 23.50
CA PHE A 467 16.53 9.46 24.68
C PHE A 467 16.10 7.99 24.52
N ALA A 468 14.83 7.73 24.22
CA ALA A 468 14.30 6.37 24.10
C ALA A 468 14.97 5.55 22.98
N LEU A 469 15.22 6.16 21.82
CA LEU A 469 15.89 5.51 20.69
C LEU A 469 17.35 5.18 21.00
N LEU A 470 18.07 6.12 21.61
CA LEU A 470 19.48 5.93 21.94
C LEU A 470 19.67 4.98 23.12
N ASP A 471 18.82 5.05 24.14
CA ASP A 471 18.85 4.12 25.28
C ASP A 471 18.58 2.67 24.82
N GLY A 472 17.63 2.47 23.90
CA GLY A 472 17.43 1.17 23.24
C GLY A 472 18.69 0.67 22.52
N ALA A 473 19.44 1.56 21.85
CA ALA A 473 20.69 1.23 21.18
C ALA A 473 21.85 0.91 22.14
N MET A 474 21.75 1.31 23.41
CA MET A 474 22.72 0.98 24.47
C MET A 474 22.57 -0.45 25.01
N HIS A 475 21.62 -1.22 24.48
CA HIS A 475 21.38 -2.61 24.85
C HIS A 475 21.65 -3.57 23.67
N GLY A 476 21.90 -4.85 23.96
CA GLY A 476 21.96 -5.91 22.95
C GLY A 476 23.15 -5.87 21.97
N VAL A 477 22.86 -5.98 20.67
CA VAL A 477 23.87 -6.13 19.60
C VAL A 477 24.55 -4.79 19.28
N SER A 478 23.81 -3.69 19.32
CA SER A 478 24.31 -2.34 19.03
C SER A 478 25.39 -1.91 20.02
N ARG A 479 25.17 -2.13 21.33
CA ARG A 479 26.19 -1.92 22.37
C ARG A 479 27.49 -2.68 22.10
N ARG A 480 27.37 -3.96 21.73
CA ARG A 480 28.54 -4.81 21.44
C ARG A 480 29.33 -4.32 20.23
N ARG A 481 28.64 -3.78 19.21
CA ARG A 481 29.27 -3.16 18.05
C ARG A 481 29.99 -1.87 18.44
N LEU A 482 29.34 -1.01 19.23
CA LEU A 482 29.91 0.26 19.70
C LEU A 482 31.13 0.04 20.60
N ALA A 483 31.09 -0.94 21.51
CA ALA A 483 32.22 -1.25 22.39
C ALA A 483 33.45 -1.80 21.65
N ARG A 484 33.27 -2.30 20.41
CA ARG A 484 34.36 -2.79 19.54
C ARG A 484 34.78 -1.75 18.49
N TRP A 485 34.14 -0.59 18.48
CA TRP A 485 34.46 0.44 17.50
C TRP A 485 35.81 1.08 17.84
N THR A 486 36.66 1.18 16.82
CA THR A 486 37.96 1.85 16.89
C THR A 486 37.91 3.16 16.13
N PRO A 487 38.49 4.25 16.64
CA PRO A 487 38.52 5.53 15.93
C PRO A 487 39.23 5.42 14.57
N ASP A 488 38.64 5.99 13.52
CA ASP A 488 39.21 6.01 12.17
C ASP A 488 40.35 7.03 12.00
N GLN A 489 40.55 7.91 12.98
CA GLN A 489 41.56 8.98 12.97
C GLN A 489 42.30 9.04 14.30
N ALA A 490 43.57 9.45 14.25
CA ALA A 490 44.35 9.74 15.44
C ALA A 490 43.66 10.85 16.25
N ARG A 491 43.35 10.56 17.52
CA ARG A 491 42.77 11.54 18.44
C ARG A 491 43.87 12.47 18.95
N SER A 492 43.49 13.70 19.29
CA SER A 492 44.36 14.62 20.02
C SER A 492 44.85 13.96 21.31
N ALA A 493 46.13 14.10 21.61
CA ALA A 493 46.71 13.64 22.87
C ALA A 493 46.14 14.43 24.08
N ASP A 494 45.84 15.71 23.87
CA ASP A 494 45.17 16.55 24.86
C ASP A 494 43.65 16.38 24.73
N ARG A 495 43.04 15.69 25.71
CA ARG A 495 41.59 15.41 25.76
C ARG A 495 40.79 16.63 26.14
N HIS A 496 41.36 17.53 26.93
CA HIS A 496 40.72 18.72 27.47
C HIS A 496 41.64 19.94 27.34
N PRO A 497 41.75 20.51 26.12
CA PRO A 497 42.68 21.60 25.85
C PRO A 497 42.51 22.75 26.84
N LEU A 498 43.59 23.08 27.57
CA LEU A 498 43.54 24.04 28.68
C LEU A 498 43.04 25.42 28.23
N MET A 499 43.43 25.88 27.04
CA MET A 499 42.94 27.14 26.47
C MET A 499 41.43 27.14 26.25
N LEU A 500 40.87 26.04 25.75
CA LEU A 500 39.44 25.90 25.51
C LEU A 500 38.67 25.84 26.85
N ALA A 501 39.20 25.11 27.83
CA ALA A 501 38.60 25.02 29.16
C ALA A 501 38.58 26.37 29.90
N VAL A 502 39.66 27.15 29.84
CA VAL A 502 39.72 28.49 30.43
C VAL A 502 38.75 29.44 29.72
N ALA A 503 38.75 29.45 28.39
CA ALA A 503 37.84 30.30 27.62
C ALA A 503 36.36 29.96 27.88
N ALA A 504 35.99 28.67 27.86
CA ALA A 504 34.63 28.23 28.13
C ALA A 504 34.16 28.61 29.55
N ARG A 505 35.03 28.44 30.56
CA ARG A 505 34.72 28.82 31.95
C ARG A 505 34.52 30.32 32.12
N LEU A 506 35.29 31.14 31.41
CA LEU A 506 35.14 32.60 31.43
C LEU A 506 33.87 33.05 30.70
N MET A 507 33.58 32.44 29.54
CA MET A 507 32.41 32.77 28.73
C MET A 507 31.10 32.30 29.35
N PHE A 508 31.11 31.25 30.17
CA PHE A 508 29.91 30.68 30.77
C PHE A 508 29.06 31.68 31.58
N PRO A 509 29.58 32.39 32.61
CA PRO A 509 28.80 33.36 33.37
C PRO A 509 28.35 34.56 32.51
N PHE A 510 29.16 34.96 31.53
CA PHE A 510 28.80 36.02 30.60
C PHE A 510 27.61 35.60 29.73
N ALA A 511 27.66 34.41 29.12
CA ALA A 511 26.60 33.88 28.29
C ALA A 511 25.31 33.61 29.09
N LEU A 512 25.41 33.21 30.36
CA LEU A 512 24.26 33.07 31.25
C LEU A 512 23.60 34.42 31.53
N THR A 513 24.40 35.46 31.78
CA THR A 513 23.91 36.83 32.00
C THR A 513 23.24 37.38 30.73
N VAL A 514 23.87 37.18 29.56
CA VAL A 514 23.28 37.55 28.27
C VAL A 514 22.00 36.78 27.99
N GLY A 515 21.96 35.47 28.28
CA GLY A 515 20.76 34.65 28.15
C GLY A 515 19.62 35.16 29.03
N LEU A 516 19.90 35.47 30.30
CA LEU A 516 18.92 36.06 31.21
C LEU A 516 18.43 37.43 30.72
N TYR A 517 19.34 38.27 30.23
CA TYR A 517 18.98 39.57 29.65
C TYR A 517 18.07 39.42 28.42
N ILE A 518 18.38 38.48 27.51
CA ILE A 518 17.55 38.17 26.34
C ILE A 518 16.17 37.64 26.74
N LEU A 519 16.09 36.82 27.79
CA LEU A 519 14.84 36.31 28.34
C LEU A 519 13.96 37.45 28.86
N LEU A 520 14.54 38.35 29.66
CA LEU A 520 13.80 39.43 30.32
C LEU A 520 13.37 40.54 29.36
N ARG A 521 14.16 40.84 28.33
CA ARG A 521 13.86 41.93 27.38
C ARG A 521 12.96 41.53 26.21
N GLY A 522 12.71 40.23 26.01
CA GLY A 522 12.10 39.67 24.80
C GLY A 522 10.72 40.23 24.44
N HIS A 523 9.99 40.76 25.43
CA HIS A 523 8.68 41.39 25.21
C HIS A 523 8.76 42.71 24.43
N ASN A 524 9.89 43.41 24.52
CA ASN A 524 10.06 44.76 23.97
C ASN A 524 11.17 44.87 22.92
N GLU A 525 12.20 44.02 23.01
CA GLU A 525 13.33 43.95 22.08
C GLU A 525 13.49 42.54 21.50
N PRO A 526 14.29 42.36 20.43
CA PRO A 526 14.58 41.04 19.89
C PRO A 526 15.16 40.10 20.95
N GLY A 527 14.51 38.95 21.13
CA GLY A 527 14.74 38.02 22.23
C GLY A 527 13.54 37.14 22.54
N GLY A 528 13.45 36.68 23.79
CA GLY A 528 12.38 35.80 24.28
C GLY A 528 12.91 34.47 24.80
N GLY A 529 12.00 33.61 25.28
CA GLY A 529 12.33 32.37 25.98
C GLY A 529 13.15 31.39 25.15
N PHE A 530 12.85 31.29 23.85
CA PHE A 530 13.50 30.34 22.95
C PHE A 530 14.97 30.71 22.65
N ILE A 531 15.22 31.97 22.26
CA ILE A 531 16.58 32.46 21.94
C ILE A 531 17.45 32.40 23.19
N ALA A 532 16.94 32.89 24.33
CA ALA A 532 17.64 32.85 25.60
C ALA A 532 18.07 31.42 25.96
N ALA A 533 17.19 30.44 25.78
CA ALA A 533 17.49 29.06 26.06
C ALA A 533 18.56 28.48 25.15
N LEU A 534 18.55 28.79 23.85
CA LEU A 534 19.60 28.33 22.95
C LEU A 534 20.96 28.93 23.29
N VAL A 535 21.02 30.22 23.62
CA VAL A 535 22.27 30.88 24.06
C VAL A 535 22.83 30.20 25.31
N VAL A 536 21.99 29.95 26.32
CA VAL A 536 22.39 29.24 27.54
C VAL A 536 22.79 27.79 27.24
N SER A 537 22.07 27.12 26.33
CA SER A 537 22.39 25.75 25.90
C SER A 537 23.75 25.69 25.20
N ILE A 538 24.09 26.67 24.35
CA ILE A 538 25.41 26.77 23.71
C ILE A 538 26.50 26.95 24.77
N ALA A 539 26.27 27.80 25.77
CA ALA A 539 27.23 27.99 26.86
C ALA A 539 27.47 26.69 27.64
N LEU A 540 26.40 25.94 27.95
CA LEU A 540 26.49 24.62 28.57
C LEU A 540 27.19 23.61 27.67
N LEU A 541 26.82 23.53 26.39
CA LEU A 541 27.45 22.67 25.38
C LEU A 541 28.96 22.91 25.30
N MET A 542 29.38 24.17 25.26
CA MET A 542 30.80 24.55 25.26
C MET A 542 31.52 24.06 26.51
N GLN A 543 30.88 24.14 27.68
CA GLN A 543 31.46 23.61 28.92
C GLN A 543 31.60 22.07 28.87
N TYR A 544 30.61 21.38 28.31
CA TYR A 544 30.64 19.92 28.11
C TYR A 544 31.74 19.47 27.16
N ILE A 545 31.98 20.21 26.08
CA ILE A 545 33.07 19.95 25.13
C ILE A 545 34.42 20.23 25.79
N ALA A 546 34.54 21.36 26.48
CA ALA A 546 35.82 21.84 27.00
C ALA A 546 36.32 21.05 28.23
N SER A 547 35.42 20.68 29.15
CA SER A 547 35.78 19.98 30.39
C SER A 547 35.41 18.49 30.39
N GLY A 548 34.82 17.99 29.31
CA GLY A 548 34.36 16.61 29.20
C GLY A 548 33.00 16.34 29.85
N TYR A 549 32.34 15.29 29.37
CA TYR A 549 30.99 14.92 29.83
C TYR A 549 30.96 14.49 31.30
N ALA A 550 31.90 13.63 31.74
CA ALA A 550 31.88 13.10 33.10
C ALA A 550 32.05 14.20 34.16
N TRP A 551 33.00 15.11 33.94
CA TRP A 551 33.25 16.25 34.81
C TRP A 551 32.03 17.18 34.90
N SER A 552 31.39 17.46 33.76
CA SER A 552 30.25 18.35 33.65
C SER A 552 28.98 17.72 34.23
N ALA A 553 28.71 16.45 33.90
CA ALA A 553 27.56 15.72 34.39
C ALA A 553 27.60 15.47 35.91
N ALA A 554 28.78 15.24 36.50
CA ALA A 554 28.92 15.11 37.95
C ALA A 554 28.60 16.41 38.71
N ARG A 555 28.68 17.57 38.03
CA ARG A 555 28.43 18.90 38.62
C ARG A 555 27.04 19.45 38.29
N MET A 556 26.42 18.95 37.22
CA MET A 556 25.03 19.27 36.87
C MET A 556 24.06 18.46 37.74
N ARG A 557 23.38 19.14 38.67
CA ARG A 557 22.43 18.52 39.61
C ARG A 557 20.98 18.50 39.10
N ILE A 558 20.72 19.06 37.92
CA ILE A 558 19.37 19.22 37.38
C ILE A 558 19.07 18.04 36.45
N ASP A 559 17.94 17.37 36.68
CA ASP A 559 17.43 16.34 35.77
C ASP A 559 16.80 17.01 34.55
N TYR A 560 17.36 16.74 33.37
CA TYR A 560 16.87 17.29 32.11
C TYR A 560 15.45 16.85 31.76
N HIS A 561 15.02 15.66 32.17
CA HIS A 561 13.63 15.21 31.98
C HIS A 561 12.68 16.04 32.84
N ALA A 562 13.04 16.25 34.10
CA ALA A 562 12.27 17.09 35.00
C ALA A 562 12.23 18.55 34.50
N MET A 563 13.32 19.06 33.92
CA MET A 563 13.36 20.41 33.38
C MET A 563 12.42 20.59 32.18
N ILE A 564 12.36 19.61 31.27
CA ILE A 564 11.36 19.57 30.18
C ILE A 564 9.94 19.55 30.76
N GLY A 565 9.68 18.65 31.71
CA GLY A 565 8.37 18.51 32.33
C GLY A 565 7.90 19.79 33.03
N TRP A 566 8.76 20.38 33.86
CA TRP A 566 8.48 21.65 34.52
C TRP A 566 8.29 22.79 33.52
N GLY A 567 9.06 22.85 32.45
CA GLY A 567 8.89 23.86 31.42
C GLY A 567 7.51 23.83 30.77
N VAL A 568 7.05 22.65 30.34
CA VAL A 568 5.71 22.46 29.77
C VAL A 568 4.62 22.73 30.80
N VAL A 569 4.79 22.28 32.05
CA VAL A 569 3.82 22.52 33.13
C VAL A 569 3.71 24.01 33.44
N ILE A 570 4.83 24.74 33.52
CA ILE A 570 4.83 26.19 33.78
C ILE A 570 4.13 26.94 32.64
N ALA A 571 4.44 26.61 31.39
CA ALA A 571 3.77 27.21 30.23
C ALA A 571 2.25 26.93 30.23
N GLY A 572 1.86 25.68 30.51
CA GLY A 572 0.46 25.27 30.60
C GLY A 572 -0.29 25.93 31.76
N LEU A 573 0.31 25.98 32.95
CA LEU A 573 -0.26 26.65 34.12
C LEU A 573 -0.41 28.16 33.90
N THR A 574 0.52 28.79 33.18
CA THR A 574 0.41 30.20 32.80
C THR A 574 -0.84 30.42 31.94
N GLY A 575 -1.14 29.51 31.00
CA GLY A 575 -2.37 29.55 30.21
C GLY A 575 -3.63 29.26 31.01
N VAL A 576 -3.59 28.30 31.95
CA VAL A 576 -4.73 27.97 32.84
C VAL A 576 -5.04 29.13 33.80
N ALA A 577 -4.04 29.90 34.23
CA ALA A 577 -4.24 31.05 35.09
C ALA A 577 -5.17 32.10 34.46
N ALA A 578 -5.17 32.24 33.13
CA ALA A 578 -6.10 33.12 32.42
C ALA A 578 -7.57 32.70 32.59
N TRP A 579 -7.86 31.38 32.68
CA TRP A 579 -9.21 30.87 32.94
C TRP A 579 -9.73 31.27 34.31
N LEU A 580 -8.85 31.29 35.32
CA LEU A 580 -9.22 31.74 36.67
C LEU A 580 -9.63 33.22 36.69
N ALA A 581 -9.15 34.01 35.73
CA ALA A 581 -9.54 35.40 35.52
C ALA A 581 -10.73 35.58 34.54
N GLY A 582 -11.40 34.49 34.14
CA GLY A 582 -12.52 34.51 33.20
C GLY A 582 -12.13 34.86 31.75
N ARG A 583 -10.84 34.75 31.40
CA ARG A 583 -10.31 35.02 30.06
C ARG A 583 -10.02 33.70 29.31
N PRO A 584 -9.96 33.72 27.96
CA PRO A 584 -9.55 32.56 27.18
C PRO A 584 -8.15 32.04 27.56
N PHE A 585 -7.88 30.78 27.23
CA PHE A 585 -6.59 30.13 27.48
C PHE A 585 -5.44 30.95 26.88
N LEU A 586 -4.32 31.10 27.61
CA LEU A 586 -3.12 31.84 27.18
C LEU A 586 -3.34 33.33 26.86
N THR A 587 -4.42 33.95 27.33
CA THR A 587 -4.54 35.42 27.26
C THR A 587 -3.56 36.05 28.25
N SER A 588 -2.66 36.91 27.76
CA SER A 588 -1.70 37.59 28.61
C SER A 588 -2.33 38.73 29.40
N ALA A 589 -1.75 38.98 30.56
CA ALA A 589 -1.97 40.18 31.36
C ALA A 589 -0.61 40.85 31.59
N PHE A 590 -0.57 42.17 31.48
CA PHE A 590 0.63 42.96 31.73
C PHE A 590 0.34 44.10 32.69
N GLY A 591 1.36 44.50 33.43
CA GLY A 591 1.32 45.63 34.35
C GLY A 591 2.71 46.18 34.55
N TYR A 592 2.81 47.39 35.10
CA TYR A 592 4.12 48.01 35.34
C TYR A 592 4.40 48.09 36.83
N VAL A 593 5.59 47.64 37.22
CA VAL A 593 6.05 47.65 38.60
C VAL A 593 7.28 48.56 38.71
N THR A 594 7.36 49.33 39.79
CA THR A 594 8.53 50.15 40.14
C THR A 594 9.18 49.55 41.38
N LEU A 595 10.39 49.02 41.23
CA LEU A 595 11.22 48.54 42.35
C LEU A 595 12.39 49.51 42.53
N PRO A 596 12.38 50.41 43.53
CA PRO A 596 13.52 51.30 43.79
C PRO A 596 14.78 50.46 44.07
N PRO A 597 15.94 50.69 43.41
CA PRO A 597 16.36 51.86 42.61
C PRO A 597 16.19 51.75 41.08
N LEU A 598 15.44 50.77 40.57
CA LEU A 598 15.22 50.54 39.14
C LEU A 598 14.09 51.43 38.58
N ASP A 599 14.19 51.75 37.29
CA ASP A 599 13.12 52.40 36.54
C ASP A 599 11.87 51.50 36.45
N LYS A 600 10.73 52.12 36.13
CA LYS A 600 9.45 51.43 35.90
C LYS A 600 9.64 50.38 34.80
N PHE A 601 9.44 49.11 35.11
CA PHE A 601 9.54 48.03 34.14
C PHE A 601 8.23 47.24 34.04
N GLU A 602 8.01 46.69 32.86
CA GLU A 602 6.83 45.90 32.55
C GLU A 602 6.98 44.47 33.07
N LEU A 603 5.93 43.99 33.73
CA LEU A 603 5.78 42.61 34.16
C LEU A 603 4.56 42.02 33.45
N ALA A 604 4.82 41.08 32.54
CA ALA A 604 3.78 40.38 31.79
C ALA A 604 3.71 38.91 32.21
N SER A 605 2.50 38.35 32.27
CA SER A 605 2.32 36.90 32.45
C SER A 605 3.02 36.09 31.37
N ALA A 606 3.20 36.68 30.18
CA ALA A 606 4.02 36.16 29.09
C ALA A 606 5.46 35.78 29.52
N MET A 607 6.05 36.46 30.52
CA MET A 607 7.39 36.12 31.01
C MET A 607 7.43 34.75 31.71
N ALA A 608 6.34 34.35 32.38
CA ALA A 608 6.23 33.02 32.99
C ALA A 608 6.08 31.94 31.90
N PHE A 609 5.35 32.24 30.83
CA PHE A 609 5.27 31.38 29.66
C PHE A 609 6.64 31.22 28.98
N ASP A 610 7.36 32.32 28.76
CA ASP A 610 8.73 32.33 28.22
C ASP A 610 9.72 31.58 29.11
N LEU A 611 9.56 31.61 30.43
CA LEU A 611 10.34 30.77 31.35
C LEU A 611 10.06 29.28 31.14
N GLY A 612 8.79 28.92 30.92
CA GLY A 612 8.41 27.54 30.57
C GLY A 612 9.03 27.08 29.25
N VAL A 613 8.99 27.94 28.22
CA VAL A 613 9.68 27.72 26.94
C VAL A 613 11.18 27.54 27.17
N PHE A 614 11.78 28.44 27.95
CA PHE A 614 13.21 28.43 28.23
C PHE A 614 13.67 27.11 28.85
N LEU A 615 12.99 26.66 29.91
CA LEU A 615 13.31 25.41 30.60
C LEU A 615 13.16 24.20 29.68
N THR A 616 12.12 24.19 28.85
CA THR A 616 11.86 23.09 27.91
C THR A 616 12.96 22.98 26.86
N VAL A 617 13.36 24.11 26.27
CA VAL A 617 14.39 24.15 25.22
C VAL A 617 15.76 23.78 25.78
N VAL A 618 16.18 24.36 26.91
CA VAL A 618 17.46 23.98 27.55
C VAL A 618 17.44 22.49 27.91
N GLY A 619 16.33 21.99 28.47
CA GLY A 619 16.20 20.59 28.86
C GLY A 619 16.30 19.66 27.66
N ALA A 620 15.63 19.99 26.56
CA ALA A 620 15.65 19.21 25.33
C ALA A 620 17.05 19.12 24.71
N VAL A 621 17.75 20.26 24.56
CA VAL A 621 19.11 20.30 23.99
C VAL A 621 20.09 19.55 24.88
N MET A 622 20.03 19.77 26.19
CA MET A 622 20.94 19.11 27.13
C MET A 622 20.67 17.61 27.26
N LEU A 623 19.41 17.16 27.16
CA LEU A 623 19.07 15.74 27.12
C LEU A 623 19.61 15.07 25.85
N ALA A 624 19.45 15.71 24.68
CA ALA A 624 19.99 15.20 23.43
C ALA A 624 21.52 15.07 23.48
N LEU A 625 22.22 16.11 23.98
CA LEU A 625 23.66 16.07 24.22
C LEU A 625 24.04 14.93 25.15
N ALA A 626 23.37 14.82 26.30
CA ALA A 626 23.73 13.86 27.32
C ALA A 626 23.66 12.41 26.83
N ASN A 627 22.69 12.11 25.97
CA ASN A 627 22.55 10.78 25.38
C ASN A 627 23.61 10.49 24.31
N LEU A 628 23.91 11.45 23.44
CA LEU A 628 24.99 11.31 22.46
C LEU A 628 26.36 11.16 23.14
N SER A 629 26.63 11.95 24.17
CA SER A 629 27.87 11.85 24.95
C SER A 629 27.97 10.55 25.74
N ARG A 630 26.86 9.99 26.23
CA ARG A 630 26.84 8.69 26.92
C ARG A 630 27.26 7.56 25.98
N ILE A 631 26.88 7.62 24.70
CA ILE A 631 27.33 6.66 23.68
C ILE A 631 28.83 6.84 23.41
N ALA A 632 29.31 8.07 23.25
CA ALA A 632 30.72 8.35 23.04
C ALA A 632 31.60 7.78 24.17
N ARG A 633 31.14 7.82 25.42
CA ARG A 633 31.86 7.22 26.55
C ARG A 633 32.05 5.70 26.47
N LEU A 634 31.16 4.94 25.85
CA LEU A 634 31.38 3.50 25.66
C LEU A 634 32.57 3.20 24.75
N THR A 635 33.00 4.21 23.98
CA THR A 635 34.16 4.13 23.07
C THR A 635 35.42 4.76 23.68
N GLU A 636 35.33 5.32 24.89
CA GLU A 636 36.44 5.98 25.60
C GLU A 636 36.90 5.12 26.79
N ALA A 637 38.22 4.98 26.97
CA ALA A 637 38.79 4.31 28.14
C ALA A 637 38.52 5.11 29.44
N ALA A 638 38.58 4.44 30.59
CA ALA A 638 38.35 5.05 31.90
C ALA A 638 39.24 6.29 32.13
N PRO A 639 38.78 7.30 32.90
CA PRO A 639 39.59 8.45 33.25
C PRO A 639 40.84 8.01 34.03
N ASP A 640 41.99 8.62 33.73
CA ASP A 640 43.19 8.49 34.55
C ASP A 640 43.05 9.44 35.75
N ASP A 641 43.35 8.94 36.95
CA ASP A 641 43.24 9.71 38.21
C ASP A 641 44.44 10.67 38.43
N GLY A 642 45.26 10.91 37.41
CA GLY A 642 46.43 11.77 37.46
C GLY A 642 46.11 13.27 37.33
N PRO A 643 46.91 14.17 37.93
CA PRO A 643 46.78 15.62 37.72
C PRO A 643 47.12 16.08 36.29
N MET A 644 47.69 15.19 35.49
CA MET A 644 47.96 15.34 34.06
C MET A 644 47.42 14.09 33.35
N ASP A 645 46.69 14.28 32.24
CA ASP A 645 46.21 13.19 31.37
C ASP A 645 47.35 12.41 30.65
N VAL A 646 48.60 12.80 30.88
CA VAL A 646 49.83 12.22 30.30
C VAL A 646 50.87 12.05 31.40
N ASP A 647 51.41 10.84 31.55
CA ASP A 647 52.65 10.60 32.28
C ASP A 647 53.84 10.92 31.36
N PRO A 648 54.59 12.02 31.59
CA PRO A 648 55.72 12.39 30.75
C PRO A 648 56.89 11.37 30.81
N SER A 649 56.83 10.37 31.69
CA SER A 649 57.81 9.28 31.77
C SER A 649 57.49 8.05 30.91
N ASP A 650 56.29 7.96 30.32
CA ASP A 650 55.89 6.84 29.46
C ASP A 650 56.23 7.12 27.97
N VAL A 651 57.48 6.83 27.59
CA VAL A 651 58.09 7.13 26.27
C VAL A 651 57.51 6.29 25.12
N ARG A 652 56.46 5.48 25.32
CA ARG A 652 55.95 4.54 24.31
C ARG A 652 55.09 5.18 23.21
N HIS A 653 54.70 6.45 23.35
CA HIS A 653 53.81 7.14 22.40
C HIS A 653 54.38 8.40 21.75
N MET A 654 55.70 8.62 21.79
CA MET A 654 56.30 9.61 20.90
C MET A 654 56.30 9.09 19.45
N PRO A 655 55.82 9.87 18.46
CA PRO A 655 55.98 9.50 17.06
C PRO A 655 57.47 9.42 16.75
N GLN A 656 57.95 8.22 16.42
CA GLN A 656 59.26 8.06 15.82
C GLN A 656 59.21 8.66 14.41
N GLY A 657 59.82 9.83 14.24
CA GLY A 657 60.05 10.44 12.93
C GLY A 657 59.85 11.95 12.93
N VAL A 658 60.97 12.67 13.07
CA VAL A 658 61.19 13.98 12.43
C VAL A 658 61.66 13.73 11.00
#